data_AF-A0A7W1BZK3-F1
#
_entry.id   AF-A0A7W1BZK3-F1
#
_cell.length_a   1.000
_cell.length_b   1.000
_cell.length_c   1.000
_cell.angle_alpha   90.00
_cell.angle_beta   90.00
_cell.angle_gamma   90.00
#
_symmetry.space_group_name_H-M   'P 1'
#
loop_
_entity.id
_entity.type
_entity.pdbx_description
1 polymer ?
#
loop_
_entity_poly.entity_id
_entity_poly.type
_entity_poly.pdbx_seq_one_letter_code
_entity_poly.pdbx_strand_id
1 'polypeptide(L)'
;RDLKKAALQGTLRKLDSPVEPRDFNTEIPGYLIYVRDGDKAQGSWGRVFIYAQQPDGSNRVVTARSGRIDSSDEKSELVLSDAVATKIPGPENDDQRSYVVERLDQLRISINTGRAEILKRINESEMGPEELGWEELIKQASSSQPEESGAGKRTLHRRLALSVSPFLFALLGGALGMKVRRGGRGVGVLLALLIVIFYYLVSLLGESLARAEIVSPVIGLWAATALMLLLSFVLLTVNRVPVSALSFLRFRKAQRPTDPGKSRSAALRTKGVGGFGFPSLLDIGLFRTLVLSFLLAFASLVSVFIIFTLFEMWRFIARNGVGAGLVARYILFLLPLITVELFPATMLIAVLMTYALLARRSETIAWWASGQSVYRLMLPGLFFALAAGAGTWAVQEHLMPNANLTQDKLRAQIRGGEPRAITGTGRQWLASAESNRLYSYEFDAQSNSLNEPVIYEFDPAGVHLVSVTTGTVGTWVAATRMAMTTAETFNFRGLEVERQLAETREVPAEPLQVFKPTIDKPSQLSAAGLSGYLNTAKRRGMEVSALAVALQRKYAAPFGVVVMALIGIPLALSFGRKGTIIALCAAVGLSIAYWGVGGGLQQLGNLGLLPPAVAGWSPPIIFAAAGTYLLSRIRT
;
A
#
# COMPACT_ATOMS: atom_id res chain seq x y z
N ARG A 1 -13.94 23.56 0.86
CA ARG A 1 -14.45 23.87 2.22
C ARG A 1 -15.43 22.80 2.69
N ASP A 2 -16.50 22.51 1.96
CA ASP A 2 -17.55 21.57 2.42
C ASP A 2 -17.12 20.12 2.52
N LEU A 3 -16.24 19.64 1.62
CA LEU A 3 -15.69 18.27 1.72
C LEU A 3 -14.80 18.08 2.95
N LYS A 4 -14.02 19.10 3.36
CA LYS A 4 -13.21 19.03 4.59
C LYS A 4 -14.11 19.12 5.82
N LYS A 5 -15.14 19.96 5.82
CA LYS A 5 -16.13 20.01 6.90
C LYS A 5 -16.89 18.69 7.01
N ALA A 6 -17.32 18.10 5.90
CA ALA A 6 -17.96 16.79 5.84
C ALA A 6 -17.01 15.66 6.25
N ALA A 7 -15.73 15.72 5.86
CA ALA A 7 -14.71 14.77 6.29
C ALA A 7 -14.43 14.91 7.79
N LEU A 8 -14.30 16.12 8.32
CA LEU A 8 -14.11 16.39 9.75
C LEU A 8 -15.35 15.99 10.56
N GLN A 9 -16.57 16.21 10.05
CA GLN A 9 -17.82 15.71 10.63
C GLN A 9 -17.89 14.17 10.58
N GLY A 10 -17.41 13.56 9.50
CA GLY A 10 -17.25 12.10 9.40
C GLY A 10 -16.24 11.56 10.41
N THR A 11 -15.12 12.26 10.59
CA THR A 11 -14.11 11.94 11.62
C THR A 11 -14.70 12.10 13.02
N LEU A 12 -15.48 13.16 13.28
CA LEU A 12 -16.21 13.35 14.55
C LEU A 12 -17.20 12.22 14.81
N ARG A 13 -17.97 11.79 13.80
CA ARG A 13 -18.84 10.61 13.93
C ARG A 13 -18.06 9.32 14.21
N LYS A 14 -16.88 9.16 13.60
CA LYS A 14 -16.00 8.02 13.87
C LYS A 14 -15.45 8.06 15.31
N LEU A 15 -15.23 9.26 15.87
CA LEU A 15 -14.82 9.47 17.27
C LEU A 15 -15.92 9.13 18.29
N ASP A 16 -17.20 9.22 17.89
CA ASP A 16 -18.34 8.88 18.76
C ASP A 16 -18.55 7.36 18.88
N SER A 17 -18.00 6.55 17.96
CA SER A 17 -17.98 5.08 18.06
C SER A 17 -16.68 4.49 17.47
N PRO A 18 -15.54 4.66 18.15
CA PRO A 18 -14.23 4.30 17.61
C PRO A 18 -13.90 2.81 17.75
N VAL A 19 -14.58 2.09 18.64
CA VAL A 19 -14.22 0.71 18.97
C VAL A 19 -15.11 -0.28 18.22
N GLU A 20 -14.49 -1.10 17.37
CA GLU A 20 -15.17 -2.23 16.74
C GLU A 20 -15.28 -3.40 17.73
N PRO A 21 -16.44 -4.08 17.81
CA PRO A 21 -16.56 -5.26 18.65
C PRO A 21 -15.52 -6.32 18.27
N ARG A 22 -14.88 -6.90 19.29
CA ARG A 22 -13.83 -7.92 19.21
C ARG A 22 -12.51 -7.45 18.61
N ASP A 23 -12.30 -6.13 18.56
CA ASP A 23 -11.01 -5.54 18.24
C ASP A 23 -10.42 -4.78 19.42
N PHE A 24 -9.09 -4.71 19.49
CA PHE A 24 -8.37 -3.92 20.49
C PHE A 24 -8.14 -2.53 19.94
N ASN A 25 -8.82 -1.53 20.50
CA ASN A 25 -8.60 -0.15 20.12
C ASN A 25 -7.51 0.50 21.00
N THR A 26 -6.48 1.03 20.35
CA THR A 26 -5.38 1.80 20.95
C THR A 26 -5.28 3.22 20.40
N GLU A 27 -6.31 3.68 19.67
CA GLU A 27 -6.36 5.02 19.09
C GLU A 27 -6.51 6.09 20.18
N ILE A 28 -7.06 5.74 21.34
CA ILE A 28 -7.18 6.64 22.50
C ILE A 28 -5.87 6.61 23.30
N PRO A 29 -5.13 7.72 23.40
CA PRO A 29 -3.85 7.75 24.10
C PRO A 29 -3.99 7.34 25.57
N GLY A 30 -3.14 6.41 26.02
CA GLY A 30 -3.09 5.95 27.41
C GLY A 30 -4.12 4.88 27.79
N TYR A 31 -5.05 4.53 26.89
CA TYR A 31 -6.06 3.51 27.12
C TYR A 31 -6.03 2.44 26.03
N LEU A 32 -6.07 1.18 26.43
CA LEU A 32 -6.40 0.05 25.57
C LEU A 32 -7.81 -0.40 25.89
N ILE A 33 -8.69 -0.36 24.90
CA ILE A 33 -10.11 -0.69 25.07
C ILE A 33 -10.41 -1.92 24.20
N TYR A 34 -11.03 -2.92 24.83
CA TYR A 34 -11.54 -4.11 24.18
C TYR A 34 -13.03 -4.24 24.49
N VAL A 35 -13.85 -4.40 23.46
CA VAL A 35 -15.31 -4.54 23.58
C VAL A 35 -15.69 -5.90 23.01
N ARG A 36 -16.35 -6.77 23.78
CA ARG A 36 -16.61 -8.15 23.31
C ARG A 36 -17.84 -8.23 22.38
N ASP A 37 -18.82 -7.38 22.61
CA ASP A 37 -20.09 -7.29 21.89
C ASP A 37 -20.62 -5.86 21.93
N GLY A 38 -21.47 -5.47 20.98
CA GLY A 38 -21.98 -4.11 20.91
C GLY A 38 -22.62 -3.82 19.56
N ASP A 39 -23.43 -2.76 19.52
CA ASP A 39 -24.05 -2.27 18.29
C ASP A 39 -23.34 -0.98 17.85
N LYS A 40 -22.58 -1.08 16.76
CA LYS A 40 -21.86 0.03 16.15
C LYS A 40 -22.79 1.15 15.68
N ALA A 41 -24.03 0.81 15.26
CA ALA A 41 -24.99 1.81 14.81
C ALA A 41 -25.58 2.61 15.97
N GLN A 42 -25.71 1.99 17.14
CA GLN A 42 -26.26 2.64 18.35
C GLN A 42 -25.17 3.21 19.27
N GLY A 43 -23.89 2.94 19.01
CA GLY A 43 -22.77 3.39 19.85
C GLY A 43 -22.74 2.74 21.23
N SER A 44 -23.36 1.56 21.37
CA SER A 44 -23.44 0.82 22.63
C SER A 44 -22.41 -0.31 22.64
N TRP A 45 -21.72 -0.44 23.77
CA TRP A 45 -20.74 -1.49 24.03
C TRP A 45 -21.25 -2.41 25.12
N GLY A 46 -20.95 -3.70 24.98
CA GLY A 46 -21.16 -4.76 25.95
C GLY A 46 -19.83 -5.40 26.32
N ARG A 47 -19.70 -5.80 27.59
CA ARG A 47 -18.53 -6.49 28.17
C ARG A 47 -17.23 -5.79 27.77
N VAL A 48 -17.05 -4.62 28.35
CA VAL A 48 -15.94 -3.71 28.08
C VAL A 48 -14.78 -4.04 29.00
N PHE A 49 -13.59 -4.14 28.45
CA PHE A 49 -12.32 -4.24 29.16
C PHE A 49 -11.47 -3.03 28.80
N ILE A 50 -10.97 -2.31 29.80
CA ILE A 50 -10.09 -1.17 29.62
C ILE A 50 -8.83 -1.39 30.44
N TYR A 51 -7.69 -1.21 29.80
CA TYR A 51 -6.39 -1.19 30.44
C TYR A 51 -5.77 0.18 30.29
N ALA A 52 -5.31 0.77 31.40
CA ALA A 52 -4.56 2.02 31.42
C ALA A 52 -3.34 1.86 32.32
N GLN A 53 -2.18 2.30 31.83
CA GLN A 53 -0.99 2.39 32.65
C GLN A 53 -0.92 3.79 33.26
N GLN A 54 -0.78 3.84 34.58
CA GLN A 54 -0.75 5.08 35.34
C GLN A 54 0.70 5.58 35.45
N PRO A 55 0.94 6.91 35.57
CA PRO A 55 2.30 7.46 35.67
C PRO A 55 3.09 6.98 36.89
N ASP A 56 2.42 6.45 37.92
CA ASP A 56 3.03 5.84 39.11
C ASP A 56 3.52 4.39 38.85
N GLY A 57 3.50 3.92 37.60
CA GLY A 57 3.88 2.57 37.21
C GLY A 57 2.84 1.51 37.52
N SER A 58 1.71 1.86 38.15
CA SER A 58 0.62 0.93 38.41
C SER A 58 -0.28 0.74 37.18
N ASN A 59 -0.91 -0.42 37.08
CA ASN A 59 -1.84 -0.74 36.02
C ASN A 59 -3.26 -0.65 36.55
N ARG A 60 -4.11 0.13 35.89
CA ARG A 60 -5.54 0.19 36.17
C ARG A 60 -6.29 -0.63 35.11
N VAL A 61 -6.99 -1.65 35.59
CA VAL A 61 -7.85 -2.51 34.77
C VAL A 61 -9.29 -2.21 35.12
N VAL A 62 -10.12 -1.92 34.13
CA VAL A 62 -11.54 -1.64 34.32
C VAL A 62 -12.35 -2.62 33.49
N THR A 63 -13.27 -3.33 34.13
CA THR A 63 -14.23 -4.21 33.45
C THR A 63 -15.63 -3.70 33.66
N ALA A 64 -16.48 -3.71 32.63
CA ALA A 64 -17.84 -3.22 32.74
C ALA A 64 -18.84 -4.03 31.91
N ARG A 65 -20.09 -4.12 32.37
CA ARG A 65 -21.16 -4.83 31.64
C ARG A 65 -21.52 -4.11 30.35
N SER A 66 -21.65 -2.80 30.39
CA SER A 66 -21.95 -1.99 29.23
C SER A 66 -21.18 -0.67 29.26
N GLY A 67 -20.94 -0.13 28.08
CA GLY A 67 -20.27 1.15 27.91
C GLY A 67 -20.84 1.95 26.76
N ARG A 68 -20.65 3.26 26.78
CA ARG A 68 -20.88 4.15 25.65
C ARG A 68 -19.94 5.34 25.75
N ILE A 69 -19.68 5.99 24.62
CA ILE A 69 -19.03 7.30 24.63
C ILE A 69 -20.12 8.36 24.62
N ASP A 70 -20.12 9.21 25.63
CA ASP A 70 -20.92 10.41 25.67
C ASP A 70 -20.02 11.59 25.29
N SER A 71 -20.22 12.12 24.09
CA SER A 71 -19.44 13.25 23.58
C SER A 71 -20.19 14.54 23.89
N SER A 72 -19.72 15.31 24.88
CA SER A 72 -20.16 16.69 25.09
C SER A 72 -19.36 17.67 24.22
N ASP A 73 -19.71 18.96 24.25
CA ASP A 73 -19.17 19.97 23.33
C ASP A 73 -17.64 20.08 23.36
N GLU A 74 -16.98 19.83 24.48
CA GLU A 74 -15.51 19.93 24.58
C GLU A 74 -14.79 18.64 25.00
N LYS A 75 -15.49 17.69 25.62
CA LYS A 75 -14.89 16.46 26.16
C LYS A 75 -15.71 15.24 25.80
N SER A 76 -15.00 14.17 25.43
CA SER A 76 -15.59 12.84 25.34
C SER A 76 -15.46 12.15 26.69
N GLU A 77 -16.57 11.69 27.23
CA GLU A 77 -16.63 10.89 28.45
C GLU A 77 -16.98 9.45 28.07
N LEU A 78 -16.19 8.53 28.58
CA LEU A 78 -16.49 7.11 28.50
C LEU A 78 -17.35 6.75 29.70
N VAL A 79 -18.61 6.40 29.43
CA VAL A 79 -19.62 6.08 30.44
C VAL A 79 -19.78 4.57 30.50
N LEU A 80 -19.33 3.97 31.59
CA LEU A 80 -19.43 2.54 31.88
C LEU A 80 -20.49 2.29 32.93
N SER A 81 -21.24 1.21 32.79
CA SER A 81 -22.25 0.77 33.76
C SER A 81 -21.90 -0.61 34.31
N ASP A 82 -22.16 -0.82 35.60
CA ASP A 82 -21.73 -2.01 36.35
C ASP A 82 -20.23 -2.26 36.15
N ALA A 83 -19.42 -1.27 36.58
CA ALA A 83 -17.99 -1.22 36.36
C ALA A 83 -17.22 -1.66 37.62
N VAL A 84 -16.18 -2.46 37.41
CA VAL A 84 -15.20 -2.83 38.44
C VAL A 84 -13.84 -2.33 38.00
N ALA A 85 -13.23 -1.47 38.81
CA ALA A 85 -11.90 -0.94 38.58
C ALA A 85 -10.92 -1.58 39.57
N THR A 86 -9.89 -2.21 39.04
CA THR A 86 -8.82 -2.88 39.79
C THR A 86 -7.51 -2.15 39.55
N LYS A 87 -6.91 -1.61 40.63
CA LYS A 87 -5.54 -1.07 40.61
C LYS A 87 -4.55 -2.17 40.98
N ILE A 88 -3.63 -2.47 40.07
CA ILE A 88 -2.56 -3.44 40.24
C ILE A 88 -1.25 -2.65 40.39
N PRO A 89 -0.55 -2.72 41.55
CA PRO A 89 0.70 -1.99 41.77
C PRO A 89 1.81 -2.49 40.84
N GLY A 90 2.69 -1.55 40.44
CA GLY A 90 3.88 -1.86 39.64
C GLY A 90 5.00 -2.54 40.45
N PRO A 91 6.03 -3.09 39.78
CA PRO A 91 7.08 -3.88 40.42
C PRO A 91 8.04 -3.09 41.34
N GLU A 92 8.04 -1.75 41.31
CA GLU A 92 9.06 -0.93 42.01
C GLU A 92 8.72 -0.57 43.48
N ASN A 93 7.50 -0.78 43.97
CA ASN A 93 7.12 -0.46 45.35
C ASN A 93 6.87 -1.74 46.17
N ASP A 94 7.92 -2.23 46.83
CA ASP A 94 7.89 -3.53 47.52
C ASP A 94 7.23 -3.49 48.92
N ASP A 95 7.28 -2.35 49.62
CA ASP A 95 6.83 -2.28 51.02
C ASP A 95 5.33 -2.01 51.22
N GLN A 96 4.56 -1.70 50.16
CA GLN A 96 3.12 -1.44 50.27
C GLN A 96 2.37 -1.69 48.94
N ARG A 97 2.38 -2.94 48.46
CA ARG A 97 1.51 -3.38 47.34
C ARG A 97 0.05 -3.45 47.79
N SER A 98 -0.59 -2.29 47.94
CA SER A 98 -2.03 -2.20 48.20
C SER A 98 -2.81 -2.38 46.88
N TYR A 99 -3.67 -3.41 46.86
CA TYR A 99 -4.60 -3.64 45.76
C TYR A 99 -5.89 -2.93 46.09
N VAL A 100 -6.44 -2.21 45.12
CA VAL A 100 -7.68 -1.49 45.28
C VAL A 100 -8.66 -2.01 44.24
N VAL A 101 -9.75 -2.62 44.72
CA VAL A 101 -10.88 -3.05 43.90
C VAL A 101 -12.06 -2.15 44.23
N GLU A 102 -12.51 -1.39 43.23
CA GLU A 102 -13.66 -0.50 43.34
C GLU A 102 -14.78 -1.04 42.47
N ARG A 103 -15.97 -1.24 43.04
CA ARG A 103 -17.19 -1.53 42.29
C ARG A 103 -18.04 -0.26 42.21
N LEU A 104 -18.42 0.11 41.00
CA LEU A 104 -19.10 1.36 40.68
C LEU A 104 -20.30 1.04 39.78
N ASP A 105 -21.50 1.49 40.15
CA ASP A 105 -22.68 1.34 39.30
C ASP A 105 -22.51 2.09 37.97
N GLN A 106 -21.86 3.25 38.04
CA GLN A 106 -21.49 4.04 36.87
C GLN A 106 -20.10 4.64 37.04
N LEU A 107 -19.22 4.40 36.08
CA LEU A 107 -17.88 4.99 36.02
C LEU A 107 -17.79 5.89 34.77
N ARG A 108 -17.44 7.15 34.98
CA ARG A 108 -17.20 8.13 33.92
C ARG A 108 -15.71 8.44 33.84
N ILE A 109 -15.10 8.19 32.69
CA ILE A 109 -13.69 8.49 32.44
C ILE A 109 -13.63 9.58 31.37
N SER A 110 -13.12 10.76 31.73
CA SER A 110 -12.86 11.81 30.75
C SER A 110 -11.67 11.43 29.88
N ILE A 111 -11.90 11.28 28.58
CA ILE A 111 -10.85 10.94 27.61
C ILE A 111 -10.61 12.13 26.67
N ASN A 112 -9.34 12.49 26.48
CA ASN A 112 -8.98 13.48 25.48
C ASN A 112 -8.84 12.79 24.12
N THR A 113 -9.94 12.73 23.38
CA THR A 113 -10.00 12.13 22.04
C THR A 113 -9.46 13.06 20.95
N GLY A 114 -8.95 14.25 21.31
CA GLY A 114 -8.61 15.29 20.34
C GLY A 114 -9.83 15.97 19.72
N ARG A 115 -11.05 15.64 20.19
CA ARG A 115 -12.31 16.25 19.75
C ARG A 115 -12.28 17.78 19.90
N ALA A 116 -11.80 18.28 21.04
CA ALA A 116 -11.64 19.71 21.27
C ALA A 116 -10.71 20.36 20.23
N GLU A 117 -9.61 19.70 19.86
CA GLU A 117 -8.69 20.20 18.83
C GLU A 117 -9.31 20.14 17.43
N ILE A 118 -10.07 19.10 17.12
CA ILE A 118 -10.80 18.98 15.84
C ILE A 118 -11.90 20.03 15.76
N LEU A 119 -12.67 20.23 16.83
CA LEU A 119 -13.69 21.28 16.94
C LEU A 119 -13.06 22.66 16.89
N LYS A 120 -11.92 22.87 17.55
CA LYS A 120 -11.10 24.08 17.43
C LYS A 120 -10.64 24.28 15.98
N ARG A 121 -10.16 23.25 15.27
CA ARG A 121 -9.82 23.36 13.84
C ARG A 121 -11.05 23.60 12.94
N ILE A 122 -12.22 23.11 13.32
CA ILE A 122 -13.50 23.37 12.63
C ILE A 122 -13.97 24.81 12.89
N ASN A 123 -13.85 25.29 14.12
CA ASN A 123 -14.35 26.59 14.59
C ASN A 123 -13.38 27.74 14.31
N GLU A 124 -12.09 27.56 14.58
CA GLU A 124 -11.03 28.56 14.40
C GLU A 124 -10.44 28.54 12.99
N SER A 125 -10.75 27.54 12.16
CA SER A 125 -10.25 27.48 10.79
C SER A 125 -8.74 27.68 10.69
N GLU A 126 -7.95 27.00 11.54
CA GLU A 126 -6.49 26.86 11.33
C GLU A 126 -6.28 26.06 10.04
N MET A 127 -6.40 26.77 8.92
CA MET A 127 -6.21 26.26 7.59
C MET A 127 -4.70 26.15 7.39
N GLY A 128 -4.24 24.94 7.08
CA GLY A 128 -2.86 24.78 6.64
C GLY A 128 -2.60 25.70 5.44
N PRO A 129 -1.35 26.15 5.23
CA PRO A 129 -1.03 27.08 4.15
C PRO A 129 -1.48 26.58 2.76
N GLU A 130 -1.58 25.26 2.58
CA GLU A 130 -2.07 24.62 1.35
C GLU A 130 -3.59 24.74 1.12
N GLU A 131 -4.38 25.19 2.09
CA GLU A 131 -5.85 25.33 2.02
C GLU A 131 -6.33 26.78 1.90
N LEU A 132 -5.45 27.74 2.15
CA LEU A 132 -5.76 29.17 2.06
C LEU A 132 -6.18 29.57 0.64
N GLY A 133 -7.15 30.49 0.57
CA GLY A 133 -7.53 31.15 -0.68
C GLY A 133 -6.41 32.03 -1.23
N TRP A 134 -6.55 32.50 -2.47
CA TRP A 134 -5.54 33.37 -3.10
C TRP A 134 -5.33 34.69 -2.33
N GLU A 135 -6.40 35.33 -1.86
CA GLU A 135 -6.34 36.57 -1.09
C GLU A 135 -5.71 36.39 0.29
N GLU A 136 -6.10 35.31 0.99
CA GLU A 136 -5.58 34.96 2.31
C GLU A 136 -4.09 34.58 2.24
N LEU A 137 -3.65 33.89 1.17
CA LEU A 137 -2.23 33.59 0.93
C LEU A 137 -1.39 34.84 0.67
N ILE A 138 -1.92 35.81 -0.07
CA ILE A 138 -1.22 37.08 -0.30
C ILE A 138 -1.06 37.82 1.03
N LYS A 139 -2.12 37.84 1.85
CA LYS A 139 -2.09 38.43 3.19
C LYS A 139 -1.08 37.75 4.12
N GLN A 140 -1.02 36.42 4.10
CA GLN A 140 -0.03 35.65 4.88
C GLN A 140 1.39 35.83 4.35
N ALA A 141 1.59 35.89 3.03
CA ALA A 141 2.89 36.18 2.43
C ALA A 141 3.43 37.57 2.82
N SER A 142 2.52 38.53 3.07
CA SER A 142 2.85 39.88 3.56
C SER A 142 2.85 40.02 5.09
N SER A 143 2.63 38.96 5.86
CA SER A 143 2.60 39.05 7.33
C SER A 143 4.00 39.35 7.91
N SER A 144 4.03 40.01 9.07
CA SER A 144 5.27 40.44 9.73
C SER A 144 6.02 39.30 10.42
N GLN A 145 5.42 38.10 10.54
CA GLN A 145 6.06 36.93 11.11
C GLN A 145 6.90 36.21 10.03
N PRO A 146 8.22 36.02 10.23
CA PRO A 146 9.11 35.45 9.22
C PRO A 146 8.73 34.03 8.78
N GLU A 147 8.30 33.18 9.72
CA GLU A 147 7.91 31.79 9.44
C GLU A 147 6.64 31.71 8.58
N GLU A 148 5.62 32.50 8.93
CA GLU A 148 4.35 32.57 8.18
C GLU A 148 4.53 33.24 6.81
N SER A 149 5.30 34.33 6.73
CA SER A 149 5.62 35.02 5.47
C SER A 149 6.40 34.09 4.52
N GLY A 150 7.39 33.36 5.05
CA GLY A 150 8.15 32.37 4.29
C GLY A 150 7.27 31.24 3.78
N ALA A 151 6.38 30.70 4.61
CA ALA A 151 5.45 29.63 4.22
C ALA A 151 4.42 30.08 3.19
N GLY A 152 3.84 31.28 3.36
CA GLY A 152 2.89 31.88 2.42
C GLY A 152 3.52 32.12 1.05
N LYS A 153 4.70 32.75 1.01
CA LYS A 153 5.46 32.99 -0.25
C LYS A 153 5.78 31.69 -0.99
N ARG A 154 6.25 30.66 -0.28
CA ARG A 154 6.53 29.33 -0.87
C ARG A 154 5.26 28.74 -1.50
N THR A 155 4.15 28.75 -0.78
CA THR A 155 2.90 28.14 -1.26
C THR A 155 2.33 28.88 -2.46
N LEU A 156 2.39 30.22 -2.46
CA LEU A 156 1.97 31.06 -3.57
C LEU A 156 2.76 30.76 -4.85
N HIS A 157 4.09 30.79 -4.77
CA HIS A 157 4.95 30.54 -5.93
C HIS A 157 4.81 29.10 -6.44
N ARG A 158 4.57 28.12 -5.56
CA ARG A 158 4.29 26.73 -5.94
C ARG A 158 3.04 26.62 -6.80
N ARG A 159 1.93 27.22 -6.34
CA ARG A 159 0.66 27.20 -7.05
C ARG A 159 0.78 27.86 -8.42
N LEU A 160 1.47 29.00 -8.49
CA LEU A 160 1.72 29.71 -9.76
C LEU A 160 2.57 28.86 -10.71
N ALA A 161 3.69 28.30 -10.24
CA ALA A 161 4.56 27.44 -11.05
C ALA A 161 3.81 26.21 -11.60
N LEU A 162 3.00 25.55 -10.75
CA LEU A 162 2.18 24.41 -11.16
C LEU A 162 1.08 24.81 -12.16
N SER A 163 0.50 26.00 -12.03
CA SER A 163 -0.54 26.50 -12.95
C SER A 163 0.03 26.87 -14.32
N VAL A 164 1.27 27.36 -14.37
CA VAL A 164 1.98 27.69 -15.62
C VAL A 164 2.54 26.44 -16.31
N SER A 165 2.83 25.38 -15.55
CA SER A 165 3.46 24.17 -16.07
C SER A 165 2.75 23.52 -17.27
N PRO A 166 1.41 23.41 -17.37
CA PRO A 166 0.75 22.75 -18.49
C PRO A 166 0.96 23.50 -19.80
N PHE A 167 1.05 24.83 -19.76
CA PHE A 167 1.35 25.64 -20.95
C PHE A 167 2.76 25.38 -21.46
N LEU A 168 3.74 25.31 -20.55
CA LEU A 168 5.12 24.97 -20.89
C LEU A 168 5.22 23.55 -21.45
N PHE A 169 4.50 22.59 -20.87
CA PHE A 169 4.45 21.23 -21.39
C PHE A 169 3.77 21.13 -22.75
N ALA A 170 2.73 21.92 -23.02
CA ALA A 170 2.11 21.99 -24.33
C ALA A 170 3.09 22.54 -25.38
N LEU A 171 3.83 23.60 -25.03
CA LEU A 171 4.81 24.23 -25.91
C LEU A 171 6.02 23.30 -26.19
N LEU A 172 6.55 22.68 -25.13
CA LEU A 172 7.58 21.63 -25.22
C LEU A 172 7.11 20.45 -26.07
N GLY A 173 5.90 19.94 -25.81
CA GLY A 173 5.30 18.82 -26.52
C GLY A 173 5.10 19.11 -28.00
N GLY A 174 4.64 20.32 -28.33
CA GLY A 174 4.57 20.80 -29.71
C GLY A 174 5.94 20.86 -30.39
N ALA A 175 6.95 21.41 -29.69
CA ALA A 175 8.31 21.50 -30.19
C ALA A 175 8.93 20.11 -30.49
N LEU A 176 8.78 19.15 -29.57
CA LEU A 176 9.19 17.76 -29.79
C LEU A 176 8.39 17.11 -30.92
N GLY A 177 7.07 17.31 -30.94
CA GLY A 177 6.16 16.71 -31.92
C GLY A 177 6.49 17.10 -33.36
N MET A 178 6.90 18.34 -33.58
CA MET A 178 7.34 18.83 -34.90
C MET A 178 8.71 18.26 -35.32
N LYS A 179 9.60 17.99 -34.35
CA LYS A 179 11.00 17.60 -34.63
C LYS A 179 11.21 16.09 -34.73
N VAL A 180 10.34 15.27 -34.14
CA VAL A 180 10.43 13.80 -34.24
C VAL A 180 9.86 13.30 -35.59
N ARG A 181 10.75 12.95 -36.52
CA ARG A 181 10.40 12.44 -37.87
C ARG A 181 9.47 11.21 -37.83
N ARG A 182 8.73 11.01 -38.94
CA ARG A 182 7.69 9.98 -39.16
C ARG A 182 8.07 8.55 -38.69
N GLY A 183 9.34 8.15 -38.64
CA GLY A 183 9.77 6.82 -38.18
C GLY A 183 10.03 6.65 -36.67
N GLY A 184 10.11 7.72 -35.87
CA GLY A 184 10.62 7.69 -34.48
C GLY A 184 9.61 8.05 -33.38
N ARG A 185 8.31 8.13 -33.69
CA ARG A 185 7.28 8.67 -32.76
C ARG A 185 7.17 7.95 -31.40
N GLY A 186 7.55 6.67 -31.31
CA GLY A 186 7.63 5.95 -30.04
C GLY A 186 8.70 6.51 -29.09
N VAL A 187 9.81 7.02 -29.64
CA VAL A 187 10.87 7.70 -28.88
C VAL A 187 10.37 9.03 -28.32
N GLY A 188 9.46 9.72 -29.03
CA GLY A 188 8.87 10.97 -28.57
C GLY A 188 8.05 10.82 -27.28
N VAL A 189 7.33 9.71 -27.13
CA VAL A 189 6.57 9.40 -25.90
C VAL A 189 7.50 9.11 -24.74
N LEU A 190 8.53 8.28 -24.94
CA LEU A 190 9.54 8.00 -23.92
C LEU A 190 10.29 9.28 -23.51
N LEU A 191 10.63 10.13 -24.47
CA LEU A 191 11.31 11.40 -24.22
C LEU A 191 10.39 12.38 -23.48
N ALA A 192 9.10 12.47 -23.84
CA ALA A 192 8.14 13.29 -23.11
C ALA A 192 8.00 12.84 -21.66
N LEU A 193 7.95 11.52 -21.42
CA LEU A 193 7.89 10.99 -20.07
C LEU A 193 9.17 11.30 -19.27
N LEU A 194 10.36 11.09 -19.86
CA LEU A 194 11.63 11.43 -19.22
C LEU A 194 11.71 12.92 -18.87
N ILE A 195 11.18 13.80 -19.73
CA ILE A 195 11.16 15.23 -19.45
C ILE A 195 10.20 15.57 -18.30
N VAL A 196 9.02 14.95 -18.25
CA VAL A 196 8.09 15.11 -17.12
C VAL A 196 8.73 14.61 -15.82
N ILE A 197 9.38 13.45 -15.85
CA ILE A 197 10.14 12.90 -14.73
C ILE A 197 11.22 13.88 -14.25
N PHE A 198 12.01 14.39 -15.18
CA PHE A 198 13.08 15.33 -14.89
C PHE A 198 12.55 16.63 -14.29
N TYR A 199 11.43 17.15 -14.81
CA TYR A 199 10.75 18.33 -14.26
C TYR A 199 10.38 18.13 -12.80
N TYR A 200 9.71 17.03 -12.45
CA TYR A 200 9.29 16.78 -11.08
C TYR A 200 10.47 16.56 -10.14
N LEU A 201 11.54 15.89 -10.59
CA LEU A 201 12.77 15.74 -9.83
C LEU A 201 13.41 17.11 -9.51
N VAL A 202 13.59 17.97 -10.52
CA VAL A 202 14.14 19.31 -10.32
C VAL A 202 13.24 20.16 -9.43
N SER A 203 11.92 20.07 -9.60
CA SER A 203 10.95 20.77 -8.75
C SER A 203 11.04 20.34 -7.29
N LEU A 204 11.20 19.03 -7.04
CA LEU A 204 11.37 18.48 -5.70
C LEU A 204 12.65 18.99 -5.05
N LEU A 205 13.78 18.93 -5.78
CA LEU A 205 15.06 19.48 -5.30
C LEU A 205 14.97 20.98 -5.00
N GLY A 206 14.33 21.74 -5.89
CA GLY A 206 14.12 23.17 -5.72
C GLY A 206 13.30 23.50 -4.47
N GLU A 207 12.25 22.72 -4.21
CA GLU A 207 11.46 22.84 -2.97
C GLU A 207 12.24 22.47 -1.71
N SER A 208 13.21 21.54 -1.76
CA SER A 208 14.04 21.23 -0.57
C SER A 208 14.95 22.37 -0.24
N LEU A 209 15.62 22.91 -1.25
CA LEU A 209 16.59 23.97 -1.07
C LEU A 209 15.90 25.27 -0.60
N ALA A 210 14.67 25.51 -1.06
CA ALA A 210 13.85 26.63 -0.57
C ALA A 210 13.32 26.45 0.85
N ARG A 211 13.20 25.20 1.34
CA ARG A 211 12.81 24.91 2.73
C ARG A 211 13.98 24.95 3.69
N ALA A 212 15.16 24.50 3.25
CA ALA A 212 16.40 24.59 3.99
C ALA A 212 16.96 26.03 4.06
N GLU A 213 16.22 27.02 3.52
CA GLU A 213 16.62 28.44 3.43
C GLU A 213 17.94 28.70 2.68
N ILE A 214 18.46 27.69 1.97
CA ILE A 214 19.67 27.79 1.15
C ILE A 214 19.40 28.67 -0.09
N VAL A 215 18.19 28.57 -0.64
CA VAL A 215 17.76 29.28 -1.86
C VAL A 215 16.47 30.03 -1.58
N SER A 216 16.30 31.20 -2.21
CA SER A 216 15.05 31.96 -2.07
C SER A 216 13.84 31.14 -2.56
N PRO A 217 12.65 31.31 -1.94
CA PRO A 217 11.42 30.67 -2.41
C PRO A 217 11.11 30.90 -3.88
N VAL A 218 11.49 32.07 -4.42
CA VAL A 218 11.28 32.38 -5.84
C VAL A 218 12.15 31.48 -6.71
N ILE A 219 13.45 31.39 -6.43
CA ILE A 219 14.37 30.64 -7.29
C ILE A 219 14.12 29.13 -7.15
N GLY A 220 13.95 28.62 -5.94
CA GLY A 220 13.76 27.20 -5.70
C GLY A 220 12.51 26.64 -6.37
N LEU A 221 11.38 27.36 -6.31
CA LEU A 221 10.13 26.87 -6.89
C LEU A 221 9.97 27.14 -8.39
N TRP A 222 10.64 28.16 -8.93
CA TRP A 222 10.61 28.45 -10.38
C TRP A 222 11.75 27.81 -11.17
N ALA A 223 12.76 27.23 -10.53
CA ALA A 223 13.90 26.62 -11.21
C ALA A 223 13.46 25.57 -12.25
N ALA A 224 12.52 24.69 -11.89
CA ALA A 224 12.04 23.64 -12.79
C ALA A 224 11.26 24.21 -13.97
N THR A 225 10.39 25.20 -13.75
CA THR A 225 9.59 25.83 -14.82
C THR A 225 10.45 26.69 -15.74
N ALA A 226 11.39 27.46 -15.19
CA ALA A 226 12.34 28.25 -15.97
C ALA A 226 13.21 27.35 -16.86
N LEU A 227 13.69 26.24 -16.32
CA LEU A 227 14.46 25.26 -17.08
C LEU A 227 13.62 24.59 -18.19
N MET A 228 12.34 24.29 -17.93
CA MET A 228 11.43 23.77 -18.98
C MET A 228 11.15 24.81 -20.07
N LEU A 229 11.00 26.08 -19.71
CA LEU A 229 10.81 27.17 -20.67
C LEU A 229 12.06 27.35 -21.54
N LEU A 230 13.25 27.35 -20.94
CA LEU A 230 14.52 27.40 -21.66
C LEU A 230 14.67 26.21 -22.60
N LEU A 231 14.42 24.99 -22.09
CA LEU A 231 14.48 23.77 -22.88
C LEU A 231 13.51 23.83 -24.07
N SER A 232 12.29 24.32 -23.86
CA SER A 232 11.28 24.48 -24.90
C SER A 232 11.70 25.50 -25.94
N PHE A 233 12.26 26.64 -25.53
CA PHE A 233 12.74 27.68 -26.42
C PHE A 233 13.91 27.19 -27.29
N VAL A 234 14.90 26.53 -26.68
CA VAL A 234 16.01 25.88 -27.40
C VAL A 234 15.47 24.82 -28.38
N LEU A 235 14.52 24.01 -27.94
CA LEU A 235 13.84 23.02 -28.78
C LEU A 235 12.93 23.64 -29.83
N LEU A 236 12.65 24.94 -29.85
CA LEU A 236 12.00 25.61 -30.97
C LEU A 236 13.04 26.16 -31.94
N THR A 237 14.12 26.77 -31.45
CA THR A 237 15.15 27.41 -32.29
C THR A 237 16.10 26.43 -33.00
N VAL A 238 16.37 25.25 -32.42
CA VAL A 238 17.35 24.31 -33.00
C VAL A 238 16.77 23.48 -34.16
N ASN A 239 17.09 23.81 -35.42
CA ASN A 239 16.51 23.14 -36.61
C ASN A 239 16.73 21.62 -36.72
N ARG A 240 17.69 21.03 -36.00
CA ARG A 240 17.92 19.58 -35.95
C ARG A 240 18.34 19.15 -34.56
N VAL A 241 17.50 18.37 -33.87
CA VAL A 241 17.95 17.62 -32.70
C VAL A 241 18.65 16.37 -33.24
N PRO A 242 19.96 16.17 -33.00
CA PRO A 242 20.61 14.91 -33.32
C PRO A 242 20.12 13.86 -32.31
N VAL A 243 18.95 13.26 -32.58
CA VAL A 243 18.46 12.08 -31.83
C VAL A 243 19.36 10.85 -32.09
N SER A 244 20.52 11.02 -32.76
CA SER A 244 21.55 10.01 -32.92
C SER A 244 22.18 9.56 -31.61
N ALA A 245 22.08 10.33 -30.51
CA ALA A 245 22.53 9.89 -29.19
C ALA A 245 21.76 8.65 -28.67
N LEU A 246 20.48 8.49 -29.05
CA LEU A 246 19.68 7.29 -28.75
C LEU A 246 19.82 6.17 -29.79
N SER A 247 20.70 6.34 -30.80
CA SER A 247 21.04 5.28 -31.75
C SER A 247 21.97 4.21 -31.16
N PHE A 248 22.41 4.35 -29.90
CA PHE A 248 23.17 3.34 -29.17
C PHE A 248 22.43 2.00 -29.04
N LEU A 249 21.10 1.98 -29.16
CA LEU A 249 20.30 0.75 -29.20
C LEU A 249 20.13 0.14 -30.60
N ARG A 250 20.77 0.71 -31.65
CA ARG A 250 20.97 -0.05 -32.89
C ARG A 250 21.97 -1.16 -32.58
N PHE A 251 21.46 -2.37 -32.32
CA PHE A 251 22.25 -3.58 -32.50
C PHE A 251 22.95 -3.46 -33.84
N ARG A 252 24.27 -3.25 -33.78
CA ARG A 252 25.16 -3.23 -34.92
C ARG A 252 24.98 -4.57 -35.60
N LYS A 253 24.14 -4.61 -36.63
CA LYS A 253 24.01 -5.77 -37.50
C LYS A 253 25.40 -5.90 -38.11
N ALA A 254 26.20 -6.84 -37.60
CA ALA A 254 27.51 -7.12 -38.13
C ALA A 254 27.30 -7.45 -39.61
N GLN A 255 27.69 -6.51 -40.49
CA GLN A 255 27.88 -6.81 -41.89
C GLN A 255 29.02 -7.83 -41.90
N ARG A 256 28.66 -9.10 -42.01
CA ARG A 256 29.62 -10.12 -42.41
C ARG A 256 30.13 -9.69 -43.79
N PRO A 257 31.44 -9.61 -44.02
CA PRO A 257 31.97 -9.40 -45.36
C PRO A 257 31.44 -10.53 -46.24
N THR A 258 30.73 -10.16 -47.29
CA THR A 258 30.37 -11.08 -48.37
C THR A 258 31.63 -11.29 -49.20
N ASP A 259 32.33 -12.39 -48.94
CA ASP A 259 33.31 -12.92 -49.89
C ASP A 259 32.57 -13.38 -51.16
N PRO A 260 32.90 -12.83 -52.34
CA PRO A 260 32.35 -13.31 -53.60
C PRO A 260 33.18 -14.51 -54.04
N GLY A 261 32.89 -15.69 -53.50
CA GLY A 261 33.61 -16.88 -53.98
C GLY A 261 33.53 -18.08 -53.06
N LYS A 262 32.40 -18.77 -53.09
CA LYS A 262 32.28 -20.25 -53.12
C LYS A 262 30.81 -20.62 -52.92
N SER A 263 30.13 -20.79 -54.06
CA SER A 263 28.94 -21.63 -54.11
C SER A 263 29.36 -23.06 -53.74
N ARG A 264 29.20 -23.40 -52.47
CA ARG A 264 29.01 -24.80 -52.08
C ARG A 264 27.55 -24.94 -51.73
N SER A 265 26.84 -25.60 -52.64
CA SER A 265 25.54 -26.24 -52.44
C SER A 265 25.60 -27.18 -51.25
N ALA A 266 25.53 -26.62 -50.04
CA ALA A 266 25.19 -27.39 -48.86
C ALA A 266 23.69 -27.66 -48.94
N ALA A 267 23.34 -28.82 -49.50
CA ALA A 267 22.04 -29.44 -49.32
C ALA A 267 21.81 -29.69 -47.83
N LEU A 268 21.36 -28.66 -47.12
CA LEU A 268 20.80 -28.80 -45.79
C LEU A 268 19.43 -29.46 -45.98
N ARG A 269 19.44 -30.79 -45.89
CA ARG A 269 18.26 -31.59 -45.52
C ARG A 269 17.70 -30.95 -44.26
N THR A 270 16.66 -30.14 -44.42
CA THR A 270 15.77 -29.77 -43.33
C THR A 270 15.07 -31.06 -42.92
N LYS A 271 15.67 -31.78 -41.97
CA LYS A 271 14.92 -32.77 -41.19
C LYS A 271 13.79 -31.99 -40.53
N GLY A 272 12.58 -32.21 -41.06
CA GLY A 272 11.36 -31.77 -40.41
C GLY A 272 11.34 -32.31 -38.99
N VAL A 273 11.44 -31.38 -38.03
CA VAL A 273 10.87 -31.62 -36.72
C VAL A 273 9.39 -31.37 -36.88
N GLY A 274 8.62 -32.45 -36.86
CA GLY A 274 7.17 -32.41 -37.01
C GLY A 274 6.48 -31.62 -35.90
N GLY A 275 5.30 -31.11 -36.22
CA GLY A 275 4.22 -30.84 -35.26
C GLY A 275 3.92 -29.38 -34.99
N PHE A 276 4.83 -28.65 -34.35
CA PHE A 276 4.58 -27.28 -33.89
C PHE A 276 5.84 -26.43 -34.10
N GLY A 277 5.91 -25.70 -35.22
CA GLY A 277 7.05 -24.87 -35.60
C GLY A 277 7.21 -23.59 -34.76
N PHE A 278 7.31 -23.71 -33.44
CA PHE A 278 7.68 -22.64 -32.51
C PHE A 278 8.93 -23.07 -31.71
N PRO A 279 9.96 -22.21 -31.57
CA PRO A 279 10.05 -20.83 -32.07
C PRO A 279 10.61 -20.76 -33.51
N SER A 280 9.94 -20.01 -34.39
CA SER A 280 10.50 -19.61 -35.70
C SER A 280 11.37 -18.35 -35.58
N LEU A 281 12.16 -18.02 -36.61
CA LEU A 281 12.97 -16.79 -36.64
C LEU A 281 12.12 -15.52 -36.48
N LEU A 282 10.88 -15.54 -36.99
CA LEU A 282 9.95 -14.42 -36.85
C LEU A 282 9.43 -14.29 -35.42
N ASP A 283 9.14 -15.43 -34.77
CA ASP A 283 8.68 -15.47 -33.37
C ASP A 283 9.75 -14.93 -32.42
N ILE A 284 11.03 -15.29 -32.65
CA ILE A 284 12.16 -14.78 -31.86
C ILE A 284 12.31 -13.27 -32.04
N GLY A 285 12.15 -12.77 -33.27
CA GLY A 285 12.18 -11.33 -33.56
C GLY A 285 11.06 -10.57 -32.84
N LEU A 286 9.84 -11.13 -32.86
CA LEU A 286 8.69 -10.56 -32.17
C LEU A 286 8.86 -10.58 -30.66
N PHE A 287 9.30 -11.72 -30.11
CA PHE A 287 9.54 -11.90 -28.68
C PHE A 287 10.59 -10.92 -28.16
N ARG A 288 11.71 -10.76 -28.87
CA ARG A 288 12.76 -9.79 -28.50
C ARG A 288 12.23 -8.35 -28.49
N THR A 289 11.41 -8.00 -29.47
CA THR A 289 10.79 -6.66 -29.55
C THR A 289 9.79 -6.45 -28.42
N LEU A 290 9.03 -7.50 -28.07
CA LEU A 290 8.08 -7.48 -26.95
C LEU A 290 8.79 -7.31 -25.61
N VAL A 291 9.84 -8.09 -25.35
CA VAL A 291 10.65 -7.99 -24.12
C VAL A 291 11.24 -6.58 -23.98
N LEU A 292 11.80 -6.02 -25.05
CA LEU A 292 12.35 -4.66 -25.02
C LEU A 292 11.25 -3.62 -24.74
N SER A 293 10.10 -3.75 -25.38
CA SER A 293 8.96 -2.86 -25.17
C SER A 293 8.41 -2.97 -23.74
N PHE A 294 8.39 -4.18 -23.18
CA PHE A 294 7.99 -4.44 -21.79
C PHE A 294 8.95 -3.81 -20.80
N LEU A 295 10.27 -4.02 -20.96
CA LEU A 295 11.27 -3.43 -20.05
C LEU A 295 11.25 -1.90 -20.08
N LEU A 296 11.12 -1.31 -21.28
CA LEU A 296 11.01 0.14 -21.42
C LEU A 296 9.71 0.67 -20.78
N ALA A 297 8.57 0.03 -21.04
CA ALA A 297 7.29 0.41 -20.44
C ALA A 297 7.30 0.24 -18.91
N PHE A 298 7.92 -0.83 -18.41
CA PHE A 298 8.03 -1.11 -16.98
C PHE A 298 8.86 -0.05 -16.28
N ALA A 299 10.08 0.21 -16.78
CA ALA A 299 10.96 1.24 -16.24
C ALA A 299 10.28 2.62 -16.25
N SER A 300 9.49 2.90 -17.30
CA SER A 300 8.76 4.14 -17.44
C SER A 300 7.67 4.31 -16.34
N LEU A 301 6.85 3.28 -16.11
CA LEU A 301 5.80 3.32 -15.09
C LEU A 301 6.37 3.29 -13.66
N VAL A 302 7.39 2.46 -13.42
CA VAL A 302 8.10 2.40 -12.12
C VAL A 302 8.69 3.77 -11.77
N SER A 303 9.30 4.45 -12.74
CA SER A 303 9.86 5.78 -12.50
C SER A 303 8.80 6.80 -12.11
N VAL A 304 7.65 6.84 -12.81
CA VAL A 304 6.53 7.71 -12.45
C VAL A 304 6.01 7.39 -11.05
N PHE A 305 5.84 6.11 -10.73
CA PHE A 305 5.38 5.66 -9.41
C PHE A 305 6.33 6.11 -8.29
N ILE A 306 7.65 5.93 -8.48
CA ILE A 306 8.67 6.34 -7.50
C ILE A 306 8.63 7.84 -7.28
N ILE A 307 8.47 8.65 -8.33
CA ILE A 307 8.39 10.11 -8.21
C ILE A 307 7.17 10.52 -7.40
N PHE A 308 6.00 9.94 -7.70
CA PHE A 308 4.79 10.21 -6.93
C PHE A 308 4.96 9.82 -5.46
N THR A 309 5.57 8.65 -5.20
CA THR A 309 5.86 8.18 -3.84
C THR A 309 6.81 9.12 -3.10
N LEU A 310 7.88 9.57 -3.77
CA LEU A 310 8.82 10.55 -3.23
C LEU A 310 8.13 11.88 -2.91
N PHE A 311 7.22 12.32 -3.78
CA PHE A 311 6.45 13.54 -3.59
C PHE A 311 5.50 13.44 -2.39
N GLU A 312 4.79 12.32 -2.23
CA GLU A 312 3.93 12.08 -1.06
C GLU A 312 4.74 12.07 0.25
N MET A 313 5.92 11.46 0.22
CA MET A 313 6.78 11.32 1.41
C MET A 313 7.66 12.54 1.67
N TRP A 314 7.73 13.47 0.73
CA TRP A 314 8.68 14.57 0.74
C TRP A 314 8.61 15.42 2.01
N ARG A 315 7.40 15.76 2.47
CA ARG A 315 7.22 16.56 3.69
C ARG A 315 7.82 15.91 4.92
N PHE A 316 7.84 14.58 4.97
CA PHE A 316 8.37 13.82 6.10
C PHE A 316 9.89 13.69 6.02
N ILE A 317 10.41 13.40 4.81
CA ILE A 317 11.85 13.35 4.55
C ILE A 317 12.49 14.69 4.90
N ALA A 318 11.87 15.79 4.47
CA ALA A 318 12.35 17.14 4.72
C ALA A 318 12.23 17.55 6.20
N ARG A 319 11.13 17.22 6.88
CA ARG A 319 10.92 17.59 8.30
C ARG A 319 11.86 16.83 9.24
N ASN A 320 12.08 15.55 8.97
CA ASN A 320 12.81 14.66 9.87
C ASN A 320 14.30 14.54 9.52
N GLY A 321 14.79 15.31 8.53
CA GLY A 321 16.21 15.31 8.13
C GLY A 321 16.71 13.94 7.66
N VAL A 322 15.87 13.17 6.96
CA VAL A 322 16.18 11.76 6.64
C VAL A 322 17.26 11.68 5.56
N GLY A 323 18.33 10.93 5.82
CA GLY A 323 19.42 10.70 4.86
C GLY A 323 18.95 9.99 3.59
N ALA A 324 19.48 10.40 2.43
CA ALA A 324 19.11 9.87 1.11
C ALA A 324 19.32 8.35 0.98
N GLY A 325 20.31 7.78 1.70
CA GLY A 325 20.55 6.33 1.73
C GLY A 325 19.39 5.52 2.31
N LEU A 326 18.71 6.05 3.34
CA LEU A 326 17.54 5.39 3.95
C LEU A 326 16.35 5.40 2.98
N VAL A 327 16.13 6.53 2.29
CA VAL A 327 15.11 6.66 1.24
C VAL A 327 15.38 5.71 0.08
N ALA A 328 16.63 5.59 -0.37
CA ALA A 328 17.02 4.66 -1.43
C ALA A 328 16.77 3.20 -1.02
N ARG A 329 17.09 2.82 0.23
CA ARG A 329 16.79 1.48 0.77
C ARG A 329 15.28 1.24 0.82
N TYR A 330 14.49 2.22 1.26
CA TYR A 330 13.03 2.13 1.24
C TYR A 330 12.51 1.86 -0.18
N ILE A 331 12.95 2.63 -1.18
CA ILE A 331 12.54 2.45 -2.58
C ILE A 331 12.93 1.05 -3.09
N LEU A 332 14.13 0.56 -2.77
CA LEU A 332 14.60 -0.77 -3.17
C LEU A 332 13.66 -1.88 -2.65
N PHE A 333 13.27 -1.81 -1.37
CA PHE A 333 12.33 -2.77 -0.77
C PHE A 333 10.87 -2.56 -1.20
N LEU A 334 10.54 -1.42 -1.80
CA LEU A 334 9.23 -1.14 -2.40
C LEU A 334 9.11 -1.73 -3.82
N LEU A 335 10.22 -1.94 -4.54
CA LEU A 335 10.21 -2.44 -5.93
C LEU A 335 9.43 -3.75 -6.14
N PRO A 336 9.52 -4.79 -5.28
CA PRO A 336 8.75 -6.01 -5.46
C PRO A 336 7.24 -5.78 -5.45
N LEU A 337 6.74 -4.89 -4.58
CA LEU A 337 5.33 -4.51 -4.54
C LEU A 337 4.92 -3.80 -5.84
N ILE A 338 5.69 -2.78 -6.24
CA ILE A 338 5.45 -2.03 -7.47
C ILE A 338 5.43 -2.95 -8.69
N THR A 339 6.33 -3.94 -8.73
CA THR A 339 6.43 -4.93 -9.79
C THR A 339 5.12 -5.70 -9.96
N VAL A 340 4.60 -6.26 -8.86
CA VAL A 340 3.34 -7.04 -8.89
C VAL A 340 2.15 -6.17 -9.31
N GLU A 341 2.10 -4.91 -8.85
CA GLU A 341 1.01 -3.99 -9.15
C GLU A 341 1.02 -3.46 -10.59
N LEU A 342 2.21 -3.16 -11.16
CA LEU A 342 2.32 -2.52 -12.46
C LEU A 342 2.38 -3.50 -13.64
N PHE A 343 2.75 -4.77 -13.43
CA PHE A 343 2.93 -5.76 -14.51
C PHE A 343 1.73 -5.89 -15.47
N PRO A 344 0.45 -5.93 -15.01
CA PRO A 344 -0.69 -6.00 -15.93
C PRO A 344 -0.75 -4.79 -16.89
N ALA A 345 -0.59 -3.58 -16.36
CA ALA A 345 -0.60 -2.35 -17.16
C ALA A 345 0.61 -2.29 -18.11
N THR A 346 1.79 -2.68 -17.62
CA THR A 346 3.00 -2.80 -18.44
C THR A 346 2.79 -3.78 -19.60
N MET A 347 2.19 -4.94 -19.34
CA MET A 347 1.95 -5.97 -20.36
C MET A 347 1.04 -5.46 -21.47
N LEU A 348 -0.04 -4.76 -21.10
CA LEU A 348 -0.96 -4.14 -22.05
C LEU A 348 -0.23 -3.13 -22.96
N ILE A 349 0.55 -2.23 -22.36
CA ILE A 349 1.33 -1.22 -23.11
C ILE A 349 2.36 -1.89 -24.02
N ALA A 350 3.10 -2.88 -23.51
CA ALA A 350 4.14 -3.59 -24.25
C ALA A 350 3.58 -4.31 -25.48
N VAL A 351 2.47 -5.02 -25.31
CA VAL A 351 1.74 -5.70 -26.38
C VAL A 351 1.24 -4.68 -27.40
N LEU A 352 0.47 -3.68 -26.96
CA LEU A 352 -0.08 -2.67 -27.87
C LEU A 352 1.02 -1.97 -28.66
N MET A 353 2.12 -1.60 -28.00
CA MET A 353 3.27 -1.00 -28.66
C MET A 353 3.91 -1.92 -29.70
N THR A 354 4.14 -3.19 -29.34
CA THR A 354 4.79 -4.16 -30.23
C THR A 354 3.96 -4.46 -31.47
N TYR A 355 2.69 -4.84 -31.28
CA TYR A 355 1.80 -5.22 -32.38
C TYR A 355 1.33 -4.01 -33.20
N ALA A 356 1.13 -2.83 -32.58
CA ALA A 356 0.80 -1.63 -33.34
C ALA A 356 1.98 -1.13 -34.20
N LEU A 357 3.23 -1.29 -33.73
CA LEU A 357 4.42 -1.00 -34.56
C LEU A 357 4.51 -1.97 -35.74
N LEU A 358 4.22 -3.25 -35.52
CA LEU A 358 4.18 -4.27 -36.56
C LEU A 358 3.12 -3.93 -37.63
N ALA A 359 1.92 -3.57 -37.19
CA ALA A 359 0.82 -3.16 -38.06
C ALA A 359 1.18 -1.89 -38.87
N ARG A 360 1.83 -0.92 -38.21
CA ARG A 360 2.25 0.32 -38.84
C ARG A 360 3.33 0.13 -39.91
N ARG A 361 4.24 -0.82 -39.71
CA ARG A 361 5.28 -1.20 -40.69
C ARG A 361 4.76 -2.12 -41.79
N SER A 362 3.48 -2.50 -41.76
CA SER A 362 2.88 -3.47 -42.68
C SER A 362 3.45 -4.88 -42.57
N GLU A 363 4.16 -5.17 -41.48
CA GLU A 363 4.69 -6.50 -41.21
C GLU A 363 3.56 -7.49 -40.90
N THR A 364 2.43 -7.02 -40.32
CA THR A 364 1.22 -7.84 -40.13
C THR A 364 0.57 -8.26 -41.45
N ILE A 365 0.54 -7.37 -42.44
CA ILE A 365 -0.03 -7.67 -43.76
C ILE A 365 0.87 -8.65 -44.51
N ALA A 366 2.20 -8.48 -44.40
CA ALA A 366 3.15 -9.44 -44.96
C ALA A 366 3.03 -10.83 -44.31
N TRP A 367 2.75 -10.89 -43.00
CA TRP A 367 2.47 -12.13 -42.29
C TRP A 367 1.26 -12.87 -42.89
N TRP A 368 0.14 -12.18 -43.08
CA TRP A 368 -1.06 -12.76 -43.70
C TRP A 368 -0.82 -13.19 -45.15
N ALA A 369 -0.13 -12.35 -45.93
CA ALA A 369 0.20 -12.65 -47.33
C ALA A 369 1.09 -13.91 -47.47
N SER A 370 1.84 -14.27 -46.41
CA SER A 370 2.64 -15.50 -46.37
C SER A 370 1.85 -16.77 -45.98
N GLY A 371 0.53 -16.66 -45.84
CA GLY A 371 -0.36 -17.77 -45.46
C GLY A 371 -0.29 -18.13 -43.96
N GLN A 372 0.34 -17.29 -43.14
CA GLN A 372 0.43 -17.52 -41.69
C GLN A 372 -0.80 -16.96 -40.98
N SER A 373 -1.36 -17.75 -40.07
CA SER A 373 -2.57 -17.38 -39.33
C SER A 373 -2.34 -16.21 -38.37
N VAL A 374 -3.40 -15.43 -38.13
CA VAL A 374 -3.41 -14.36 -37.10
C VAL A 374 -3.13 -14.94 -35.72
N TYR A 375 -3.69 -16.10 -35.40
CA TYR A 375 -3.52 -16.74 -34.09
C TYR A 375 -2.07 -17.14 -33.81
N ARG A 376 -1.30 -17.53 -34.83
CA ARG A 376 0.14 -17.79 -34.68
C ARG A 376 0.92 -16.53 -34.33
N LEU A 377 0.52 -15.37 -34.87
CA LEU A 377 1.15 -14.09 -34.55
C LEU A 377 0.98 -13.71 -33.06
N MET A 378 -0.10 -14.17 -32.41
CA MET A 378 -0.40 -13.87 -31.00
C MET A 378 0.37 -14.75 -30.02
N LEU A 379 0.81 -15.94 -30.46
CA LEU A 379 1.39 -16.98 -29.61
C LEU A 379 2.64 -16.51 -28.84
N PRO A 380 3.62 -15.80 -29.43
CA PRO A 380 4.77 -15.30 -28.69
C PRO A 380 4.38 -14.29 -27.60
N GLY A 381 3.33 -13.49 -27.84
CA GLY A 381 2.80 -12.54 -26.87
C GLY A 381 2.09 -13.21 -25.69
N LEU A 382 1.25 -14.20 -25.96
CA LEU A 382 0.56 -14.98 -24.93
C LEU A 382 1.55 -15.81 -24.09
N PHE A 383 2.54 -16.43 -24.74
CA PHE A 383 3.61 -17.15 -24.05
C PHE A 383 4.39 -16.22 -23.11
N PHE A 384 4.77 -15.02 -23.59
CA PHE A 384 5.42 -14.03 -22.74
C PHE A 384 4.52 -13.58 -21.58
N ALA A 385 3.21 -13.41 -21.80
CA ALA A 385 2.26 -13.03 -20.75
C ALA A 385 2.14 -14.11 -19.66
N LEU A 386 2.12 -15.38 -20.05
CA LEU A 386 2.14 -16.51 -19.11
C LEU A 386 3.44 -16.55 -18.31
N ALA A 387 4.59 -16.38 -18.97
CA ALA A 387 5.88 -16.30 -18.30
C ALA A 387 5.97 -15.11 -17.34
N ALA A 388 5.48 -13.94 -17.75
CA ALA A 388 5.43 -12.74 -16.91
C ALA A 388 4.47 -12.91 -15.73
N GLY A 389 3.30 -13.54 -15.92
CA GLY A 389 2.36 -13.87 -14.84
C GLY A 389 2.96 -14.86 -13.83
N ALA A 390 3.66 -15.89 -14.30
CA ALA A 390 4.41 -16.80 -13.43
C ALA A 390 5.50 -16.06 -12.64
N GLY A 391 6.21 -15.12 -13.30
CA GLY A 391 7.15 -14.21 -12.65
C GLY A 391 6.50 -13.35 -11.57
N THR A 392 5.33 -12.78 -11.84
CA THR A 392 4.54 -12.03 -10.84
C THR A 392 4.21 -12.89 -9.63
N TRP A 393 3.75 -14.13 -9.85
CA TRP A 393 3.44 -15.06 -8.76
C TRP A 393 4.69 -15.37 -7.92
N ALA A 394 5.84 -15.64 -8.56
CA ALA A 394 7.09 -15.92 -7.86
C ALA A 394 7.57 -14.72 -7.02
N VAL A 395 7.50 -13.50 -7.57
CA VAL A 395 7.82 -12.27 -6.82
C VAL A 395 6.86 -12.09 -5.65
N GLN A 396 5.55 -12.29 -5.87
CA GLN A 396 4.51 -12.13 -4.86
C GLN A 396 4.60 -13.15 -3.72
N GLU A 397 5.08 -14.36 -3.98
CA GLU A 397 5.15 -15.43 -2.98
C GLU A 397 6.47 -15.42 -2.21
N HIS A 398 7.60 -15.14 -2.88
CA HIS A 398 8.92 -15.29 -2.27
C HIS A 398 9.60 -13.96 -1.90
N LEU A 399 9.47 -12.92 -2.73
CA LEU A 399 10.21 -11.66 -2.54
C LEU A 399 9.37 -10.61 -1.80
N MET A 400 8.12 -10.45 -2.20
CA MET A 400 7.22 -9.40 -1.76
C MET A 400 6.92 -9.40 -0.25
N PRO A 401 6.66 -10.52 0.44
CA PRO A 401 6.30 -10.52 1.87
C PRO A 401 7.40 -9.90 2.75
N ASN A 402 8.64 -10.38 2.61
CA ASN A 402 9.79 -9.91 3.38
C ASN A 402 10.17 -8.47 3.02
N ALA A 403 10.06 -8.11 1.74
CA ALA A 403 10.31 -6.76 1.27
C ALA A 403 9.29 -5.76 1.83
N ASN A 404 8.01 -6.15 1.89
CA ASN A 404 6.94 -5.33 2.44
C ASN A 404 7.07 -5.08 3.94
N LEU A 405 7.48 -6.08 4.72
CA LEU A 405 7.78 -5.89 6.13
C LEU A 405 8.92 -4.87 6.33
N THR A 406 9.96 -4.96 5.50
CA THR A 406 11.12 -4.06 5.59
C THR A 406 10.80 -2.65 5.13
N GLN A 407 10.09 -2.48 4.01
CA GLN A 407 9.71 -1.15 3.51
C GLN A 407 8.70 -0.45 4.42
N ASP A 408 7.76 -1.17 5.06
CA ASP A 408 6.84 -0.56 6.04
C ASP A 408 7.60 -0.05 7.28
N LYS A 409 8.56 -0.83 7.79
CA LYS A 409 9.45 -0.39 8.89
C LYS A 409 10.23 0.87 8.51
N LEU A 410 10.84 0.89 7.33
CA LEU A 410 11.58 2.06 6.82
C LEU A 410 10.65 3.27 6.59
N ARG A 411 9.42 3.05 6.10
CA ARG A 411 8.43 4.11 5.90
C ARG A 411 8.01 4.75 7.21
N ALA A 412 7.84 3.96 8.28
CA ALA A 412 7.55 4.45 9.62
C ALA A 412 8.68 5.36 10.13
N GLN A 413 9.93 4.89 10.02
CA GLN A 413 11.11 5.68 10.37
C GLN A 413 11.18 7.01 9.60
N ILE A 414 10.90 7.00 8.29
CA ILE A 414 10.88 8.23 7.48
C ILE A 414 9.81 9.21 7.95
N ARG A 415 8.64 8.71 8.36
CA ARG A 415 7.52 9.53 8.84
C ARG A 415 7.76 10.14 10.24
N GLY A 416 8.81 9.72 10.95
CA GLY A 416 9.15 10.23 12.29
C GLY A 416 8.26 9.65 13.38
N GLY A 417 7.51 8.60 13.07
CA GLY A 417 6.84 7.78 14.08
C GLY A 417 7.77 6.65 14.51
N GLU A 418 7.71 6.29 15.78
CA GLU A 418 8.26 5.00 16.22
C GLU A 418 7.65 3.88 15.37
N PRO A 419 8.40 2.82 15.05
CA PRO A 419 7.89 1.66 14.33
C PRO A 419 6.79 0.98 15.18
N ARG A 420 5.55 1.44 15.06
CA ARG A 420 4.43 0.94 15.86
C ARG A 420 3.58 -0.03 15.07
N ALA A 421 3.68 -1.28 15.50
CA ALA A 421 2.65 -2.32 15.42
C ALA A 421 2.50 -3.01 16.79
N ILE A 422 2.85 -2.31 17.86
CA ILE A 422 2.75 -2.80 19.25
C ILE A 422 2.32 -1.60 20.09
N THR A 423 1.45 -1.85 21.07
CA THR A 423 0.96 -0.83 22.02
C THR A 423 2.13 0.00 22.56
N GLY A 424 1.89 1.24 23.04
CA GLY A 424 2.95 2.17 23.47
C GLY A 424 3.94 1.66 24.54
N THR A 425 3.79 0.43 25.01
CA THR A 425 4.63 -0.29 25.98
C THR A 425 5.40 -1.49 25.42
N GLY A 426 5.27 -1.82 24.12
CA GLY A 426 5.88 -3.04 23.54
C GLY A 426 5.13 -4.35 23.84
N ARG A 427 3.94 -4.26 24.46
CA ARG A 427 3.09 -5.42 24.79
C ARG A 427 2.07 -5.75 23.70
N GLN A 428 1.89 -7.03 23.43
CA GLN A 428 0.87 -7.59 22.54
C GLN A 428 -0.34 -8.05 23.36
N TRP A 429 -1.52 -7.98 22.75
CA TRP A 429 -2.79 -8.31 23.39
C TRP A 429 -3.55 -9.36 22.58
N LEU A 430 -4.12 -10.34 23.28
CA LEU A 430 -4.90 -11.41 22.67
C LEU A 430 -6.16 -11.65 23.51
N ALA A 431 -7.33 -11.65 22.88
CA ALA A 431 -8.58 -12.07 23.50
C ALA A 431 -8.98 -13.44 22.96
N SER A 432 -9.25 -14.39 23.85
CA SER A 432 -9.86 -15.68 23.49
C SER A 432 -11.36 -15.63 23.70
N ALA A 433 -12.10 -15.97 22.64
CA ALA A 433 -13.56 -16.04 22.67
C ALA A 433 -14.07 -17.33 23.32
N GLU A 434 -13.28 -18.40 23.33
CA GLU A 434 -13.68 -19.72 23.84
C GLU A 434 -13.46 -19.83 25.35
N SER A 435 -12.33 -19.33 25.85
CA SER A 435 -11.93 -19.48 27.26
C SER A 435 -12.29 -18.28 28.14
N ASN A 436 -12.94 -17.24 27.59
CA ASN A 436 -13.18 -15.97 28.28
C ASN A 436 -11.91 -15.45 28.97
N ARG A 437 -10.77 -15.52 28.27
CA ARG A 437 -9.47 -15.03 28.77
C ARG A 437 -8.91 -13.97 27.86
N LEU A 438 -8.12 -13.08 28.44
CA LEU A 438 -7.39 -12.04 27.74
C LEU A 438 -5.94 -12.07 28.20
N TYR A 439 -5.03 -11.92 27.25
CA TYR A 439 -3.60 -12.08 27.46
C TYR A 439 -2.90 -10.78 27.09
N SER A 440 -1.92 -10.40 27.90
CA SER A 440 -0.97 -9.34 27.60
C SER A 440 0.45 -9.88 27.73
N TYR A 441 1.31 -9.73 26.72
CA TYR A 441 2.60 -10.40 26.70
C TYR A 441 3.58 -9.73 25.73
N GLU A 442 4.87 -10.03 25.85
CA GLU A 442 5.86 -9.78 24.81
C GLU A 442 6.31 -11.12 24.21
N PHE A 443 6.24 -11.28 22.89
CA PHE A 443 6.56 -12.55 22.24
C PHE A 443 8.03 -12.62 21.83
N ASP A 444 8.79 -13.56 22.38
CA ASP A 444 10.14 -13.86 21.91
C ASP A 444 10.11 -14.94 20.82
N ALA A 445 10.44 -14.52 19.59
CA ALA A 445 10.45 -15.40 18.43
C ALA A 445 11.62 -16.40 18.41
N GLN A 446 12.71 -16.16 19.14
CA GLN A 446 13.87 -17.07 19.15
C GLN A 446 13.61 -18.29 20.05
N SER A 447 13.05 -18.04 21.22
CA SER A 447 12.77 -19.05 22.24
C SER A 447 11.33 -19.61 22.17
N ASN A 448 10.45 -19.00 21.38
CA ASN A 448 9.01 -19.29 21.35
C ASN A 448 8.37 -19.21 22.76
N SER A 449 8.83 -18.28 23.59
CA SER A 449 8.26 -18.01 24.91
C SER A 449 7.55 -16.65 24.96
N LEU A 450 6.73 -16.47 26.00
CA LEU A 450 6.18 -15.18 26.36
C LEU A 450 7.03 -14.55 27.45
N ASN A 451 7.46 -13.33 27.25
CA ASN A 451 8.06 -12.50 28.29
C ASN A 451 6.96 -11.68 28.96
N GLU A 452 7.04 -11.60 30.28
CA GLU A 452 6.08 -10.93 31.16
C GLU A 452 4.60 -11.24 30.86
N PRO A 453 4.20 -12.52 30.67
CA PRO A 453 2.82 -12.86 30.36
C PRO A 453 1.89 -12.50 31.53
N VAL A 454 0.77 -11.87 31.18
CA VAL A 454 -0.35 -11.59 32.09
C VAL A 454 -1.62 -12.19 31.51
N ILE A 455 -2.30 -13.00 32.30
CA ILE A 455 -3.54 -13.69 31.95
C ILE A 455 -4.67 -13.11 32.79
N TYR A 456 -5.66 -12.51 32.13
CA TYR A 456 -6.89 -12.01 32.70
C TYR A 456 -8.00 -13.02 32.45
N GLU A 457 -8.58 -13.58 33.51
CA GLU A 457 -9.68 -14.54 33.43
C GLU A 457 -10.98 -13.89 33.89
N PHE A 458 -12.02 -14.00 33.08
CA PHE A 458 -13.32 -13.40 33.34
C PHE A 458 -14.32 -14.45 33.85
N ASP A 459 -15.41 -13.97 34.44
CA ASP A 459 -16.53 -14.81 34.86
C ASP A 459 -17.21 -15.52 33.66
N PRO A 460 -18.07 -16.52 33.90
CA PRO A 460 -18.77 -17.23 32.82
C PRO A 460 -19.62 -16.29 31.93
N ALA A 461 -20.14 -15.19 32.49
CA ALA A 461 -20.84 -14.15 31.73
C ALA A 461 -19.88 -13.31 30.86
N GLY A 462 -18.59 -13.30 31.19
CA GLY A 462 -17.55 -12.58 30.49
C GLY A 462 -17.52 -11.08 30.76
N VAL A 463 -18.05 -10.66 31.91
CA VAL A 463 -18.22 -9.26 32.33
C VAL A 463 -17.13 -8.86 33.31
N HIS A 464 -16.98 -9.59 34.42
CA HIS A 464 -16.14 -9.19 35.54
C HIS A 464 -14.88 -10.05 35.62
N LEU A 465 -13.79 -9.44 36.08
CA LEU A 465 -12.50 -10.12 36.26
C LEU A 465 -12.54 -11.03 37.49
N VAL A 466 -12.20 -12.31 37.32
CA VAL A 466 -12.18 -13.34 38.38
C VAL A 466 -10.77 -13.63 38.85
N SER A 467 -9.81 -13.70 37.93
CA SER A 467 -8.42 -13.91 38.28
C SER A 467 -7.47 -13.16 37.36
N VAL A 468 -6.31 -12.77 37.91
CA VAL A 468 -5.18 -12.27 37.14
C VAL A 468 -3.95 -13.07 37.51
N THR A 469 -3.30 -13.68 36.53
CA THR A 469 -2.03 -14.36 36.73
C THR A 469 -0.93 -13.63 35.99
N THR A 470 0.10 -13.18 36.70
CA THR A 470 1.30 -12.56 36.15
C THR A 470 2.48 -13.54 36.26
N GLY A 471 3.47 -13.41 35.39
CA GLY A 471 4.72 -14.18 35.50
C GLY A 471 5.82 -13.54 34.66
N THR A 472 7.07 -13.99 34.85
CA THR A 472 8.24 -13.43 34.15
C THR A 472 8.44 -14.05 32.77
N VAL A 473 8.31 -15.37 32.67
CA VAL A 473 8.44 -16.12 31.41
C VAL A 473 7.38 -17.21 31.34
N GLY A 474 6.72 -17.34 30.19
CA GLY A 474 5.74 -18.37 29.88
C GLY A 474 6.24 -19.32 28.79
N THR A 475 6.35 -20.61 29.09
CA THR A 475 6.74 -21.66 28.14
C THR A 475 5.66 -22.72 28.03
N TRP A 476 5.40 -23.24 26.84
CA TRP A 476 4.36 -24.27 26.64
C TRP A 476 4.89 -25.66 27.00
N VAL A 477 4.23 -26.31 27.97
CA VAL A 477 4.52 -27.70 28.38
C VAL A 477 3.64 -28.69 27.61
N ALA A 478 2.42 -28.26 27.24
CA ALA A 478 1.50 -29.02 26.39
C ALA A 478 0.77 -28.10 25.41
N ALA A 479 -0.03 -28.67 24.50
CA ALA A 479 -0.76 -27.92 23.47
C ALA A 479 -1.66 -26.79 24.04
N THR A 480 -2.18 -26.96 25.26
CA THR A 480 -3.09 -26.01 25.93
C THR A 480 -2.67 -25.68 27.37
N ARG A 481 -1.41 -25.98 27.74
CA ARG A 481 -0.86 -25.65 29.06
C ARG A 481 0.48 -24.94 28.94
N MET A 482 0.61 -23.87 29.71
CA MET A 482 1.81 -23.04 29.79
C MET A 482 2.34 -23.06 31.22
N ALA A 483 3.63 -23.34 31.39
CA ALA A 483 4.33 -23.11 32.64
C ALA A 483 4.80 -21.66 32.69
N MET A 484 4.39 -20.95 33.74
CA MET A 484 4.82 -19.59 34.04
C MET A 484 5.82 -19.61 35.18
N THR A 485 6.99 -18.97 34.99
CA THR A 485 8.02 -18.80 36.01
C THR A 485 7.71 -17.57 36.87
N THR A 486 7.95 -17.67 38.18
CA THR A 486 7.64 -16.64 39.18
C THR A 486 6.19 -16.17 39.04
N ALA A 487 5.27 -17.13 39.03
CA ALA A 487 3.86 -16.89 38.80
C ALA A 487 3.20 -16.31 40.06
N GLU A 488 2.49 -15.22 39.88
CA GLU A 488 1.71 -14.57 40.92
C GLU A 488 0.26 -14.52 40.46
N THR A 489 -0.61 -15.22 41.20
CA THR A 489 -2.04 -15.29 40.90
C THR A 489 -2.83 -14.50 41.92
N PHE A 490 -3.68 -13.62 41.43
CA PHE A 490 -4.66 -12.85 42.19
C PHE A 490 -6.04 -13.38 41.88
N ASN A 491 -6.74 -13.89 42.89
CA ASN A 491 -8.14 -14.29 42.78
C ASN A 491 -9.02 -13.23 43.42
N PHE A 492 -9.99 -12.74 42.67
CA PHE A 492 -10.95 -11.73 43.11
C PHE A 492 -12.24 -12.42 43.56
N ARG A 493 -12.49 -12.43 44.87
CA ARG A 493 -13.75 -12.94 45.47
C ARG A 493 -14.58 -11.76 45.97
N GLY A 494 -15.27 -11.09 45.07
CA GLY A 494 -15.99 -9.86 45.39
C GLY A 494 -15.02 -8.68 45.57
N LEU A 495 -14.90 -8.17 46.80
CA LEU A 495 -13.97 -7.09 47.15
C LEU A 495 -12.68 -7.61 47.81
N GLU A 496 -12.61 -8.90 48.12
CA GLU A 496 -11.41 -9.53 48.69
C GLU A 496 -10.47 -10.03 47.58
N VAL A 497 -9.17 -9.83 47.80
CA VAL A 497 -8.10 -10.26 46.88
C VAL A 497 -7.25 -11.30 47.58
N GLU A 498 -7.28 -12.53 47.08
CA GLU A 498 -6.40 -13.61 47.54
C GLU A 498 -5.17 -13.67 46.64
N ARG A 499 -3.98 -13.52 47.23
CA ARG A 499 -2.68 -13.55 46.54
C ARG A 499 -2.00 -14.90 46.74
N GLN A 500 -1.58 -15.52 45.64
CA GLN A 500 -0.83 -16.77 45.65
C GLN A 500 0.45 -16.62 44.83
N LEU A 501 1.60 -16.90 45.44
CA LEU A 501 2.92 -16.89 44.80
C LEU A 501 3.39 -18.33 44.57
N ALA A 502 3.92 -18.59 43.38
CA ALA A 502 4.52 -19.87 43.03
C ALA A 502 5.76 -19.66 42.15
N GLU A 503 6.83 -20.42 42.40
CA GLU A 503 8.06 -20.34 41.58
C GLU A 503 7.83 -20.81 40.13
N THR A 504 7.00 -21.83 39.94
CA THR A 504 6.55 -22.28 38.63
C THR A 504 5.12 -22.78 38.75
N ARG A 505 4.24 -22.28 37.88
CA ARG A 505 2.82 -22.68 37.86
C ARG A 505 2.40 -23.05 36.46
N GLU A 506 1.79 -24.23 36.32
CA GLU A 506 1.08 -24.58 35.09
C GLU A 506 -0.28 -23.89 35.05
N VAL A 507 -0.52 -23.14 33.98
CA VAL A 507 -1.77 -22.42 33.75
C VAL A 507 -2.35 -22.87 32.39
N PRO A 508 -3.67 -23.07 32.27
CA PRO A 508 -4.25 -23.37 30.98
C PRO A 508 -4.16 -22.15 30.06
N ALA A 509 -3.66 -22.35 28.84
CA ALA A 509 -3.41 -21.28 27.87
C ALA A 509 -3.76 -21.72 26.46
N GLU A 510 -4.02 -20.75 25.58
CA GLU A 510 -4.23 -21.02 24.16
C GLU A 510 -2.95 -21.60 23.51
N PRO A 511 -3.05 -22.29 22.36
CA PRO A 511 -1.88 -22.80 21.67
C PRO A 511 -0.90 -21.67 21.26
N LEU A 512 0.41 -21.93 21.35
CA LEU A 512 1.50 -21.01 20.97
C LEU A 512 1.29 -20.27 19.64
N GLN A 513 0.66 -20.92 18.66
CA GLN A 513 0.39 -20.34 17.34
C GLN A 513 -0.48 -19.07 17.41
N VAL A 514 -1.33 -18.96 18.42
CA VAL A 514 -2.24 -17.84 18.61
C VAL A 514 -1.51 -16.58 19.11
N PHE A 515 -0.36 -16.74 19.77
CA PHE A 515 0.38 -15.65 20.37
C PHE A 515 1.39 -14.97 19.43
N LYS A 516 1.58 -15.51 18.22
CA LYS A 516 2.46 -14.88 17.23
C LYS A 516 1.91 -13.51 16.77
N PRO A 517 2.78 -12.53 16.46
CA PRO A 517 2.37 -11.16 16.16
C PRO A 517 1.29 -11.07 15.08
N THR A 518 0.27 -10.24 15.31
CA THR A 518 -0.75 -9.86 14.33
C THR A 518 -0.09 -9.08 13.20
N ILE A 519 -0.38 -9.47 11.96
CA ILE A 519 0.19 -8.84 10.77
C ILE A 519 -0.76 -7.77 10.28
N ASP A 520 -0.30 -6.52 10.23
CA ASP A 520 -1.13 -5.34 9.93
C ASP A 520 -1.70 -5.33 8.51
N LYS A 521 -1.01 -5.95 7.54
CA LYS A 521 -1.40 -5.91 6.12
C LYS A 521 -1.30 -7.28 5.45
N PRO A 522 -2.32 -7.70 4.67
CA PRO A 522 -2.27 -8.95 3.91
C PRO A 522 -1.09 -9.05 2.93
N SER A 523 -0.57 -7.92 2.45
CA SER A 523 0.57 -7.85 1.52
C SER A 523 1.91 -8.24 2.16
N GLN A 524 1.99 -8.34 3.48
CA GLN A 524 3.18 -8.78 4.23
C GLN A 524 3.27 -10.32 4.33
N LEU A 525 2.26 -11.05 3.87
CA LEU A 525 2.21 -12.51 3.92
C LEU A 525 2.31 -13.15 2.54
N SER A 526 2.93 -14.33 2.50
CA SER A 526 2.81 -15.26 1.38
C SER A 526 1.35 -15.76 1.28
N ALA A 527 0.93 -16.31 0.14
CA ALA A 527 -0.43 -16.84 -0.01
C ALA A 527 -0.67 -18.01 0.96
N ALA A 528 0.34 -18.87 1.13
CA ALA A 528 0.32 -19.92 2.14
C ALA A 528 0.18 -19.33 3.56
N GLY A 529 1.01 -18.33 3.91
CA GLY A 529 0.97 -17.67 5.21
C GLY A 529 -0.36 -16.98 5.50
N LEU A 530 -0.93 -16.29 4.49
CA LEU A 530 -2.22 -15.62 4.59
C LEU A 530 -3.37 -16.61 4.77
N SER A 531 -3.33 -17.77 4.11
CA SER A 531 -4.34 -18.83 4.29
C SER A 531 -4.29 -19.44 5.71
N GLY A 532 -3.08 -19.67 6.26
CA GLY A 532 -2.91 -20.13 7.63
C GLY A 532 -3.41 -19.09 8.63
N TYR A 533 -3.04 -17.83 8.43
CA TYR A 533 -3.51 -16.72 9.26
C TYR A 533 -5.04 -16.54 9.20
N LEU A 534 -5.64 -16.64 8.02
CA LEU A 534 -7.09 -16.58 7.83
C LEU A 534 -7.82 -17.67 8.64
N ASN A 535 -7.28 -18.90 8.65
CA ASN A 535 -7.86 -19.99 9.42
C ASN A 535 -7.77 -19.73 10.93
N THR A 536 -6.64 -19.22 11.41
CA THR A 536 -6.46 -18.82 12.81
C THR A 536 -7.39 -17.66 13.16
N ALA A 537 -7.52 -16.65 12.29
CA ALA A 537 -8.40 -15.51 12.49
C ALA A 537 -9.89 -15.92 12.55
N LYS A 538 -10.27 -16.89 11.72
CA LYS A 538 -11.61 -17.47 11.72
C LYS A 538 -11.92 -18.21 13.03
N ARG A 539 -10.93 -18.91 13.60
CA ARG A 539 -11.04 -19.54 14.93
C ARG A 539 -11.16 -18.51 16.06
N ARG A 540 -10.48 -17.37 15.93
CA ARG A 540 -10.59 -16.25 16.89
C ARG A 540 -11.94 -15.49 16.81
N GLY A 541 -12.80 -15.80 15.83
CA GLY A 541 -14.06 -15.09 15.63
C GLY A 541 -13.87 -13.63 15.18
N MET A 542 -12.71 -13.29 14.59
CA MET A 542 -12.44 -11.99 13.98
C MET A 542 -13.19 -11.84 12.65
N GLU A 543 -13.42 -10.61 12.22
CA GLU A 543 -13.94 -10.37 10.87
C GLU A 543 -12.90 -10.77 9.83
N VAL A 544 -13.23 -11.77 9.01
CA VAL A 544 -12.29 -12.38 8.03
C VAL A 544 -12.59 -12.00 6.58
N SER A 545 -13.60 -11.17 6.33
CA SER A 545 -14.07 -10.74 5.01
C SER A 545 -12.92 -10.15 4.17
N ALA A 546 -12.26 -9.12 4.68
CA ALA A 546 -11.16 -8.43 4.02
C ALA A 546 -9.94 -9.35 3.81
N LEU A 547 -9.62 -10.19 4.80
CA LEU A 547 -8.51 -11.16 4.71
C LEU A 547 -8.77 -12.23 3.64
N ALA A 548 -10.00 -12.75 3.57
CA ALA A 548 -10.39 -13.74 2.57
C ALA A 548 -10.38 -13.13 1.16
N VAL A 549 -10.85 -11.89 0.99
CA VAL A 549 -10.81 -11.17 -0.30
C VAL A 549 -9.37 -10.95 -0.73
N ALA A 550 -8.50 -10.53 0.19
CA ALA A 550 -7.09 -10.33 -0.10
C ALA A 550 -6.40 -11.62 -0.58
N LEU A 551 -6.71 -12.76 0.06
CA LEU A 551 -6.21 -14.07 -0.37
C LEU A 551 -6.65 -14.41 -1.80
N GLN A 552 -7.93 -14.21 -2.13
CA GLN A 552 -8.44 -14.47 -3.48
C GLN A 552 -7.82 -13.53 -4.52
N ARG A 553 -7.61 -12.24 -4.19
CA ARG A 553 -6.89 -11.31 -5.06
C ARG A 553 -5.44 -11.75 -5.30
N LYS A 554 -4.78 -12.33 -4.29
CA LYS A 554 -3.41 -12.83 -4.41
C LYS A 554 -3.32 -13.97 -5.43
N TYR A 555 -4.30 -14.87 -5.47
CA TYR A 555 -4.40 -15.90 -6.50
C TYR A 555 -4.78 -15.36 -7.88
N ALA A 556 -5.65 -14.34 -7.93
CA ALA A 556 -6.12 -13.77 -9.18
C ALA A 556 -5.09 -12.84 -9.88
N ALA A 557 -4.17 -12.22 -9.12
CA ALA A 557 -3.24 -11.20 -9.63
C ALA A 557 -2.37 -11.64 -10.83
N PRO A 558 -1.76 -12.84 -10.85
CA PRO A 558 -0.97 -13.33 -12.00
C PRO A 558 -1.76 -13.41 -13.31
N PHE A 559 -3.05 -13.75 -13.22
CA PHE A 559 -3.93 -13.84 -14.38
C PHE A 559 -4.23 -12.47 -14.97
N GLY A 560 -4.14 -11.39 -14.18
CA GLY A 560 -4.26 -10.03 -14.67
C GLY A 560 -3.28 -9.72 -15.81
N VAL A 561 -2.04 -10.21 -15.73
CA VAL A 561 -1.02 -10.04 -16.78
C VAL A 561 -1.44 -10.73 -18.08
N VAL A 562 -1.95 -11.95 -17.97
CA VAL A 562 -2.41 -12.76 -19.11
C VAL A 562 -3.63 -12.13 -19.77
N VAL A 563 -4.61 -11.69 -18.97
CA VAL A 563 -5.84 -11.04 -19.45
C VAL A 563 -5.53 -9.72 -20.15
N MET A 564 -4.58 -8.94 -19.63
CA MET A 564 -4.13 -7.72 -20.29
C MET A 564 -3.49 -7.97 -21.65
N ALA A 565 -2.72 -9.04 -21.79
CA ALA A 565 -2.22 -9.47 -23.11
C ALA A 565 -3.37 -9.92 -24.03
N LEU A 566 -4.32 -10.69 -23.51
CA LEU A 566 -5.46 -11.21 -24.26
C LEU A 566 -6.34 -10.09 -24.83
N ILE A 567 -6.44 -8.95 -24.14
CA ILE A 567 -7.11 -7.75 -24.65
C ILE A 567 -6.18 -6.95 -25.58
N GLY A 568 -4.93 -6.76 -25.18
CA GLY A 568 -3.99 -5.88 -25.88
C GLY A 568 -3.70 -6.34 -27.31
N ILE A 569 -3.52 -7.65 -27.52
CA ILE A 569 -3.16 -8.20 -28.84
C ILE A 569 -4.27 -7.99 -29.88
N PRO A 570 -5.53 -8.43 -29.67
CA PRO A 570 -6.61 -8.22 -30.66
C PRO A 570 -6.88 -6.74 -30.89
N LEU A 571 -6.82 -5.93 -29.83
CA LEU A 571 -7.02 -4.50 -29.90
C LEU A 571 -5.93 -3.82 -30.75
N ALA A 572 -4.66 -4.19 -30.57
CA ALA A 572 -3.55 -3.68 -31.38
C ALA A 572 -3.71 -3.96 -32.88
N LEU A 573 -4.19 -5.16 -33.21
CA LEU A 573 -4.39 -5.60 -34.59
C LEU A 573 -5.58 -4.89 -35.25
N SER A 574 -6.64 -4.61 -34.48
CA SER A 574 -7.86 -3.93 -34.95
C SER A 574 -7.63 -2.47 -35.35
N PHE A 575 -6.74 -1.75 -34.66
CA PHE A 575 -6.52 -0.30 -34.88
C PHE A 575 -5.72 0.06 -36.16
N GLY A 576 -5.16 -0.92 -36.86
CA GLY A 576 -4.53 -0.74 -38.18
C GLY A 576 -3.37 0.29 -38.24
N ARG A 577 -3.03 0.75 -39.44
CA ARG A 577 -1.83 1.59 -39.72
C ARG A 577 -1.88 3.01 -39.11
N LYS A 578 -3.07 3.57 -38.84
CA LYS A 578 -3.24 4.96 -38.35
C LYS A 578 -3.43 5.06 -36.83
N GLY A 579 -3.53 3.94 -36.10
CA GLY A 579 -4.03 3.92 -34.73
C GLY A 579 -3.01 3.79 -33.60
N THR A 580 -1.69 3.91 -33.81
CA THR A 580 -0.70 3.66 -32.73
C THR A 580 -0.88 4.57 -31.50
N ILE A 581 -1.24 5.85 -31.69
CA ILE A 581 -1.50 6.78 -30.57
C ILE A 581 -2.80 6.40 -29.85
N ILE A 582 -3.83 6.06 -30.62
CA ILE A 582 -5.12 5.60 -30.08
C ILE A 582 -4.93 4.32 -29.26
N ALA A 583 -4.09 3.39 -29.74
CA ALA A 583 -3.75 2.18 -29.00
C ALA A 583 -3.07 2.49 -27.66
N LEU A 584 -2.16 3.47 -27.60
CA LEU A 584 -1.52 3.87 -26.33
C LEU A 584 -2.52 4.52 -25.37
N CYS A 585 -3.39 5.42 -25.84
CA CYS A 585 -4.44 6.01 -25.02
C CYS A 585 -5.43 4.95 -24.51
N ALA A 586 -5.80 4.00 -25.37
CA ALA A 586 -6.64 2.85 -24.99
C ALA A 586 -5.95 1.98 -23.93
N ALA A 587 -4.62 1.77 -24.02
CA ALA A 587 -3.85 1.04 -23.02
C ALA A 587 -4.01 1.64 -21.62
N VAL A 588 -3.84 2.97 -21.52
CA VAL A 588 -3.97 3.69 -20.26
C VAL A 588 -5.41 3.64 -19.75
N GLY A 589 -6.38 3.93 -20.60
CA GLY A 589 -7.81 3.89 -20.24
C GLY A 589 -8.26 2.52 -19.73
N LEU A 590 -7.88 1.44 -20.43
CA LEU A 590 -8.21 0.07 -20.00
C LEU A 590 -7.47 -0.33 -18.72
N SER A 591 -6.22 0.12 -18.52
CA SER A 591 -5.48 -0.13 -17.28
C SER A 591 -6.17 0.53 -16.08
N ILE A 592 -6.61 1.79 -16.24
CA ILE A 592 -7.37 2.51 -15.22
C ILE A 592 -8.70 1.83 -14.96
N ALA A 593 -9.42 1.41 -16.01
CA ALA A 593 -10.69 0.69 -15.87
C ALA A 593 -10.51 -0.63 -15.09
N TYR A 594 -9.45 -1.39 -15.38
CA TYR A 594 -9.15 -2.63 -14.66
C TYR A 594 -8.87 -2.38 -13.18
N TRP A 595 -8.08 -1.37 -12.85
CA TRP A 595 -7.82 -0.96 -11.47
C TRP A 595 -9.08 -0.46 -10.76
N GLY A 596 -9.88 0.36 -11.42
CA GLY A 596 -11.13 0.91 -10.87
C GLY A 596 -12.15 -0.18 -10.55
N VAL A 597 -12.41 -1.09 -11.51
CA VAL A 597 -13.31 -2.23 -11.29
C VAL A 597 -12.77 -3.16 -10.20
N GLY A 598 -11.47 -3.46 -10.22
CA GLY A 598 -10.85 -4.31 -9.20
C GLY A 598 -10.90 -3.72 -7.79
N GLY A 599 -10.60 -2.42 -7.65
CA GLY A 599 -10.68 -1.72 -6.36
C GLY A 599 -12.12 -1.61 -5.84
N GLY A 600 -13.08 -1.28 -6.71
CA GLY A 600 -14.50 -1.19 -6.33
C GLY A 600 -15.06 -2.52 -5.84
N LEU A 601 -14.83 -3.60 -6.59
CA LEU A 601 -15.30 -4.94 -6.20
C LEU A 601 -14.59 -5.47 -4.95
N GLN A 602 -13.30 -5.14 -4.76
CA GLN A 602 -12.59 -5.45 -3.54
C GLN A 602 -13.25 -4.79 -2.34
N GLN A 603 -13.61 -3.50 -2.41
CA GLN A 603 -14.20 -2.81 -1.26
C GLN A 603 -15.58 -3.36 -0.91
N LEU A 604 -16.39 -3.72 -1.90
CA LEU A 604 -17.65 -4.43 -1.65
C LEU A 604 -17.41 -5.79 -0.96
N GLY A 605 -16.37 -6.52 -1.35
CA GLY A 605 -15.98 -7.75 -0.67
C GLY A 605 -15.46 -7.54 0.75
N ASN A 606 -14.65 -6.50 0.96
CA ASN A 606 -14.10 -6.16 2.28
C ASN A 606 -15.19 -5.78 3.28
N LEU A 607 -16.31 -5.20 2.81
CA LEU A 607 -17.49 -4.90 3.62
C LEU A 607 -18.43 -6.12 3.81
N GLY A 608 -18.04 -7.30 3.32
CA GLY A 608 -18.86 -8.51 3.39
C GLY A 608 -20.08 -8.53 2.46
N LEU A 609 -20.24 -7.54 1.57
CA LEU A 609 -21.38 -7.45 0.64
C LEU A 609 -21.26 -8.41 -0.55
N LEU A 610 -20.03 -8.79 -0.91
CA LEU A 610 -19.76 -9.77 -1.97
C LEU A 610 -18.97 -10.97 -1.42
N PRO A 611 -19.25 -12.20 -1.90
CA PRO A 611 -18.43 -13.35 -1.59
C PRO A 611 -16.96 -13.10 -1.98
N PRO A 612 -15.98 -13.49 -1.13
CA PRO A 612 -14.56 -13.20 -1.38
C PRO A 612 -14.04 -13.68 -2.74
N ALA A 613 -14.51 -14.84 -3.20
CA ALA A 613 -14.14 -15.39 -4.51
C ALA A 613 -14.62 -14.49 -5.66
N VAL A 614 -15.85 -13.98 -5.58
CA VAL A 614 -16.42 -13.09 -6.59
C VAL A 614 -15.67 -11.75 -6.57
N ALA A 615 -15.46 -11.16 -5.40
CA ALA A 615 -14.72 -9.91 -5.26
C ALA A 615 -13.29 -9.98 -5.85
N GLY A 616 -12.60 -11.12 -5.67
CA GLY A 616 -11.24 -11.33 -6.16
C GLY A 616 -11.14 -11.67 -7.65
N TRP A 617 -11.98 -12.58 -8.17
CA TRP A 617 -11.85 -13.14 -9.52
C TRP A 617 -12.65 -12.41 -10.60
N SER A 618 -13.63 -11.60 -10.23
CA SER A 618 -14.47 -10.90 -11.20
C SER A 618 -13.69 -10.00 -12.16
N PRO A 619 -12.68 -9.19 -11.75
CA PRO A 619 -11.98 -8.32 -12.69
C PRO A 619 -11.24 -9.11 -13.80
N PRO A 620 -10.39 -10.12 -13.49
CA PRO A 620 -9.81 -10.95 -14.54
C PRO A 620 -10.85 -11.64 -15.44
N ILE A 621 -11.96 -12.13 -14.89
CA ILE A 621 -13.00 -12.83 -15.67
C ILE A 621 -13.71 -11.88 -16.65
N ILE A 622 -14.14 -10.70 -16.18
CA ILE A 622 -14.82 -9.69 -17.02
C ILE A 622 -13.91 -9.27 -18.18
N PHE A 623 -12.66 -8.97 -17.87
CA PHE A 623 -11.68 -8.52 -18.86
C PHE A 623 -11.24 -9.68 -19.77
N ALA A 624 -11.16 -10.91 -19.28
CA ALA A 624 -10.91 -12.10 -20.12
C ALA A 624 -12.04 -12.30 -21.14
N ALA A 625 -13.29 -12.18 -20.71
CA ALA A 625 -14.46 -12.27 -21.60
C ALA A 625 -14.42 -11.17 -22.68
N ALA A 626 -14.09 -9.94 -22.29
CA ALA A 626 -13.90 -8.83 -23.24
C ALA A 626 -12.76 -9.11 -24.23
N GLY A 627 -11.63 -9.64 -23.76
CA GLY A 627 -10.48 -10.03 -24.60
C GLY A 627 -10.83 -11.13 -25.61
N THR A 628 -11.52 -12.18 -25.17
CA THR A 628 -11.98 -13.26 -26.05
C THR A 628 -13.02 -12.77 -27.06
N TYR A 629 -13.93 -11.87 -26.65
CA TYR A 629 -14.87 -11.23 -27.58
C TYR A 629 -14.14 -10.41 -28.66
N LEU A 630 -13.15 -9.59 -28.28
CA LEU A 630 -12.33 -8.85 -29.23
C LEU A 630 -11.54 -9.77 -30.17
N LEU A 631 -11.05 -10.91 -29.65
CA LEU A 631 -10.38 -11.93 -30.44
C LEU A 631 -11.29 -12.54 -31.50
N SER A 632 -12.56 -12.79 -31.19
CA SER A 632 -13.55 -13.31 -32.15
C SER A 632 -13.89 -12.33 -33.28
N ARG A 633 -13.67 -11.03 -33.07
CA ARG A 633 -13.95 -9.96 -34.03
C ARG A 633 -12.82 -9.70 -35.01
N ILE A 634 -11.64 -10.30 -34.82
CA ILE A 634 -10.51 -10.07 -35.73
C ILE A 634 -10.84 -10.72 -37.08
N ARG A 635 -10.78 -9.92 -38.16
CA ARG A 635 -10.89 -10.45 -39.52
C ARG A 635 -9.63 -11.25 -39.84
N THR A 636 -9.78 -12.55 -40.00
CA THR A 636 -8.74 -13.49 -40.46
C THR A 636 -8.54 -13.44 -41.96
#